data_AF-A0A1H7QZ41-F1
#
_entry.id   AF-A0A1H7QZ41-F1
#
_cell.length_a   1.000
_cell.length_b   1.000
_cell.length_c   1.000
_cell.angle_alpha   90.00
_cell.angle_beta   90.00
_cell.angle_gamma   90.00
#
_symmetry.space_group_name_H-M   'P 1'
#
loop_
_entity.id
_entity.type
_entity.pdbx_description
1 polymer ?
#
loop_
_entity_poly.entity_id
_entity_poly.type
_entity_poly.pdbx_seq_one_letter_code
_entity_poly.pdbx_strand_id
1 'polypeptide(L)'
;MPLDQLFSANFLRGGPLAGEAVEETTTSSCAATSASGAPVRYVASHHGTPEQFITGPDAPAFAGQVKAVIRQLCTLARAHRGELDERRVCGALSRLEADILGCDPRTGENHRFGTRADSIYGPVKALLDSIGVAMANEELPLSTRMLALRELAQEVNVCPDGILTHLNQCLRSIDRHHSGLLDAALRISDALMDEAILTIVNLRHAAELRKHPGDQVHYVNGLKQVIFPEIGRRRPPDRIAKFPSPEALESCRRAINRIHEPSTLALALANHVADRFQTEVIKHVNQPLADLRRGFSLDETARKHVLDVIENLAPEFGNLDMSLFMDWKETDGHYLARLHNNSTLLARHLFDALKRLGVFRDDIHGSAAIRLQRAGEGRGTIWLQALGQNLTWVQEASHPRGLRIADLTAPHFDFLRTDPQPVANTIVELFHNKKSMKVDLRHLAQTALENAWPEELPAFPAEFLRDLDTTRLLVRRMDPEPLQEWLTSKSATFRPIHHHWLQEVLVTEGRADALRLDALQDWAPFTIPRTSPHLWRLAANVDNEQMLSHVGRLLIHVAEKARANGAGDSRDTTGARWLLSCFLAEHDNQDPPLHTLLVERPQRVKTALGVMVEAYGKQLLSRFELLTLLRGNRSDDLLDLPSPLALSVRLSQLSSKDALINYVAMLNEADVTLDLTSNELLGFFREGLAPVTFAFDPPEAMGPSVLMHTFLKWLQQKRIQPTDWMKLMTLPHVHEVGESPNFVARKLCAANPQTLSDYLHTVRTALSSGRISRLQLLTLLQSRYPGHPEVPTLAQHLVTDLDADLPHSSARLQNFLTTLVELSMLGLITRHELRYLLLEPDSAPQGRPCWVSDGQLPAQVSRRRMVEDCLDVLHGTGELTEADVREVLRGTTARAVEGAERSASAD
;
A
#
# COMPACT_ATOMS: atom_id res chain seq x y z
N MET A 1 24.83 -20.18 13.68
CA MET A 1 25.49 -20.56 14.95
C MET A 1 24.73 -19.90 16.09
N PRO A 2 24.68 -20.49 17.30
CA PRO A 2 24.16 -19.82 18.49
C PRO A 2 24.88 -18.49 18.78
N LEU A 3 24.18 -17.48 19.32
CA LEU A 3 24.73 -16.13 19.53
C LEU A 3 25.87 -16.07 20.54
N ASP A 4 25.86 -16.93 21.56
CA ASP A 4 26.92 -17.08 22.57
C ASP A 4 28.25 -17.60 21.99
N GLN A 5 28.22 -18.12 20.76
CA GLN A 5 29.42 -18.47 19.99
C GLN A 5 29.91 -17.33 19.10
N LEU A 6 29.11 -16.29 18.88
CA LEU A 6 29.45 -15.16 18.00
C LEU A 6 29.80 -13.90 18.80
N PHE A 7 29.13 -13.67 19.92
CA PHE A 7 29.30 -12.46 20.71
C PHE A 7 29.94 -12.77 22.06
N SER A 8 30.67 -11.81 22.62
CA SER A 8 31.16 -11.93 23.98
C SER A 8 29.99 -11.88 24.97
N ALA A 9 30.14 -12.60 26.09
CA ALA A 9 29.14 -12.60 27.15
C ALA A 9 28.89 -11.17 27.70
N ASN A 10 29.92 -10.32 27.70
CA ASN A 10 29.81 -8.93 28.17
C ASN A 10 28.90 -8.10 27.25
N PHE A 11 29.07 -8.22 25.93
CA PHE A 11 28.19 -7.56 24.97
C PHE A 11 26.75 -8.07 25.09
N LEU A 12 26.55 -9.39 25.12
CA LEU A 12 25.21 -9.96 25.22
C LEU A 12 24.48 -9.55 26.51
N ARG A 13 25.19 -9.42 27.63
CA ARG A 13 24.59 -8.94 28.90
C ARG A 13 24.21 -7.46 28.86
N GLY A 14 24.79 -6.66 27.96
CA GLY A 14 24.57 -5.21 27.88
C GLY A 14 25.10 -4.46 29.10
N GLY A 15 26.25 -4.90 29.63
CA GLY A 15 27.02 -4.25 30.71
C GLY A 15 27.06 -5.00 32.05
N PRO A 16 27.94 -4.57 32.99
CA PRO A 16 28.07 -5.20 34.29
C PRO A 16 26.76 -5.08 35.06
N LEU A 17 26.37 -6.18 35.70
CA LEU A 17 25.17 -6.24 36.50
C LEU A 17 25.29 -5.24 37.65
N ALA A 18 24.47 -4.20 37.65
CA ALA A 18 24.23 -3.38 38.83
C ALA A 18 23.66 -4.30 39.95
N GLY A 19 24.54 -4.93 40.73
CA GLY A 19 24.19 -5.90 41.75
C GLY A 19 25.08 -7.14 41.86
N GLU A 20 25.96 -7.44 40.90
CA GLU A 20 27.13 -8.28 41.22
C GLU A 20 28.10 -7.36 41.94
N ALA A 21 28.21 -7.55 43.25
CA ALA A 21 29.11 -6.80 44.10
C ALA A 21 30.48 -6.77 43.45
N VAL A 22 30.93 -5.57 43.07
CA VAL A 22 32.34 -5.27 43.02
C VAL A 22 32.85 -5.62 44.41
N GLU A 23 33.44 -6.80 44.56
CA GLU A 23 34.24 -7.13 45.73
C GLU A 23 35.18 -5.94 45.96
N GLU A 24 35.07 -5.39 47.17
CA GLU A 24 35.68 -4.17 47.67
C GLU A 24 37.11 -3.97 47.17
N THR A 25 37.26 -3.41 45.98
CA THR A 25 38.55 -2.93 45.49
C THR A 25 38.69 -1.49 45.99
N THR A 26 39.07 -1.40 47.27
CA THR A 26 39.78 -0.30 47.92
C THR A 26 39.72 1.06 47.19
N THR A 27 38.79 1.89 47.68
CA THR A 27 38.81 3.37 47.75
C THR A 27 39.97 4.08 47.06
N SER A 28 39.70 4.72 45.92
CA SER A 28 40.40 5.94 45.51
C SER A 28 39.52 7.14 45.90
N SER A 29 40.01 7.88 46.89
CA SER A 29 39.41 9.08 47.45
C SER A 29 39.49 10.25 46.47
N CYS A 30 38.37 10.62 45.85
CA CYS A 30 38.20 11.95 45.26
C CYS A 30 37.05 12.65 45.99
N ALA A 31 37.41 13.69 46.75
CA ALA A 31 36.52 14.46 47.59
C ALA A 31 35.52 15.27 46.75
N ALA A 32 34.26 14.84 46.76
CA ALA A 32 33.12 15.70 46.41
C ALA A 32 32.31 15.97 47.69
N THR A 33 32.02 17.24 47.88
CA THR A 33 31.33 17.90 48.99
C THR A 33 30.20 17.09 49.64
N SER A 34 30.33 16.99 50.95
CA SER A 34 29.40 16.46 51.95
C SER A 34 28.03 17.15 51.97
N ALA A 35 26.95 16.37 51.69
CA ALA A 35 25.65 16.40 52.38
C ALA A 35 24.59 15.56 51.63
N SER A 36 24.51 14.25 51.87
CA SER A 36 23.27 13.47 51.74
C SER A 36 23.51 12.10 52.37
N GLY A 37 22.58 11.60 53.19
CA GLY A 37 22.65 10.26 53.76
C GLY A 37 22.65 9.16 52.68
N ALA A 38 22.71 7.90 53.11
CA ALA A 38 22.59 6.75 52.20
C ALA A 38 21.40 6.91 51.22
N PRO A 39 21.52 6.47 49.97
CA PRO A 39 20.44 6.59 48.99
C PRO A 39 19.19 5.86 49.49
N VAL A 40 18.08 6.60 49.61
CA VAL A 40 16.79 6.09 50.08
C VAL A 40 15.97 5.68 48.86
N ARG A 41 15.57 4.41 48.83
CA ARG A 41 14.73 3.82 47.78
C ARG A 41 13.86 2.72 48.37
N TYR A 42 12.72 2.45 47.76
CA TYR A 42 11.85 1.37 48.19
C TYR A 42 12.50 -0.01 47.98
N VAL A 43 12.44 -0.81 49.04
CA VAL A 43 12.88 -2.22 49.11
C VAL A 43 11.84 -2.97 49.92
N ALA A 44 11.12 -3.90 49.29
CA ALA A 44 9.96 -4.57 49.89
C ALA A 44 10.29 -5.30 51.21
N SER A 45 11.49 -5.91 51.31
CA SER A 45 11.92 -6.60 52.53
C SER A 45 12.17 -5.68 53.72
N HIS A 46 12.47 -4.40 53.49
CA HIS A 46 12.74 -3.43 54.55
C HIS A 46 11.52 -2.57 54.87
N HIS A 47 10.81 -2.11 53.84
CA HIS A 47 9.76 -1.09 53.98
C HIS A 47 8.34 -1.68 53.93
N GLY A 48 8.19 -2.97 53.63
CA GLY A 48 6.89 -3.61 53.48
C GLY A 48 6.21 -3.23 52.16
N THR A 49 5.02 -2.62 52.19
CA THR A 49 4.26 -2.19 50.99
C THR A 49 4.65 -0.78 50.54
N PRO A 50 4.36 -0.35 49.29
CA PRO A 50 4.62 1.02 48.85
C PRO A 50 3.89 2.08 49.69
N GLU A 51 2.71 1.76 50.21
CA GLU A 51 1.95 2.59 51.15
C GLU A 51 2.70 2.82 52.46
N GLN A 52 3.27 1.75 53.02
CA GLN A 52 4.07 1.82 54.25
C GLN A 52 5.36 2.62 54.03
N PHE A 53 5.95 2.53 52.84
CA PHE A 53 7.12 3.34 52.48
C PHE A 53 6.78 4.83 52.39
N ILE A 54 5.70 5.19 51.68
CA ILE A 54 5.37 6.59 51.40
C ILE A 54 4.82 7.34 52.62
N THR A 55 4.24 6.61 53.58
CA THR A 55 3.81 7.13 54.89
C THR A 55 4.88 6.98 55.98
N GLY A 56 5.97 6.28 55.66
CA GLY A 56 7.06 5.97 56.58
C GLY A 56 8.06 7.12 56.79
N PRO A 57 9.00 6.95 57.74
CA PRO A 57 9.99 7.98 58.08
C PRO A 57 10.96 8.31 56.94
N ASP A 58 11.12 7.42 55.97
CA ASP A 58 12.05 7.56 54.84
C ASP A 58 11.49 8.37 53.66
N ALA A 59 10.17 8.57 53.60
CA ALA A 59 9.51 9.27 52.49
C ALA A 59 9.99 10.73 52.27
N PRO A 60 10.20 11.56 53.31
CA PRO A 60 10.75 12.91 53.13
C PRO A 60 12.16 12.90 52.54
N ALA A 61 12.99 11.94 52.96
CA ALA A 61 14.36 11.79 52.45
C ALA A 61 14.35 11.33 50.98
N PHE A 62 13.51 10.36 50.63
CA PHE A 62 13.28 9.93 49.24
C PHE A 62 12.89 11.11 48.34
N ALA A 63 11.87 11.89 48.74
CA ALA A 63 11.40 13.03 47.97
C ALA A 63 12.46 14.13 47.84
N GLY A 64 13.22 14.39 48.91
CA GLY A 64 14.35 15.33 48.91
C GLY A 64 15.44 14.92 47.92
N GLN A 65 15.80 13.64 47.89
CA GLN A 65 16.83 13.11 46.98
C GLN A 65 16.40 13.18 45.51
N VAL A 66 15.15 12.82 45.17
CA VAL A 66 14.63 12.96 43.79
C VAL A 66 14.73 14.42 43.33
N LYS A 67 14.25 15.36 44.15
CA LYS A 67 14.31 16.80 43.85
C LYS A 67 15.73 17.31 43.68
N ALA A 68 16.67 16.81 44.47
CA ALA A 68 18.07 17.20 44.39
C ALA A 68 18.69 16.78 43.06
N VAL A 69 18.51 15.52 42.64
CA VAL A 69 19.02 15.01 41.36
C VAL A 69 18.41 15.77 40.18
N ILE A 70 17.09 15.96 40.16
CA ILE A 70 16.41 16.71 39.09
C ILE A 70 16.91 18.16 39.03
N ARG A 71 17.08 18.82 40.17
CA ARG A 71 17.64 20.18 40.22
C ARG A 71 19.07 20.23 39.70
N GLN A 72 19.90 19.25 40.02
CA GLN A 72 21.26 19.14 39.52
C GLN A 72 21.28 19.02 37.99
N LEU A 73 20.47 18.13 37.42
CA LEU A 73 20.35 17.96 35.96
C LEU A 73 19.84 19.24 35.27
N CYS A 74 18.85 19.92 35.85
CA CYS A 74 18.38 21.22 35.36
C CYS A 74 19.46 22.31 35.45
N THR A 75 20.32 22.27 36.47
CA THR A 75 21.44 23.21 36.63
C THR A 75 22.49 22.97 35.55
N LEU A 76 22.79 21.71 35.25
CA LEU A 76 23.66 21.34 34.13
C LEU A 76 23.10 21.84 32.79
N ALA A 77 21.81 21.63 32.51
CA ALA A 77 21.18 22.14 31.28
C ALA A 77 21.27 23.68 31.15
N ARG A 78 21.10 24.41 32.27
CA ARG A 78 21.22 25.88 32.32
C ARG A 78 22.62 26.38 32.04
N ALA A 79 23.64 25.67 32.52
CA ALA A 79 25.02 26.03 32.29
C ALA A 79 25.40 25.92 30.79
N HIS A 80 24.69 25.07 30.03
CA HIS A 80 25.02 24.73 28.64
C HIS A 80 23.89 25.05 27.64
N ARG A 81 23.28 26.25 27.75
CA ARG A 81 22.19 26.73 26.86
C ARG A 81 22.53 26.76 25.37
N GLY A 82 23.81 26.81 25.00
CA GLY A 82 24.24 26.77 23.60
C GLY A 82 24.12 25.37 22.97
N GLU A 83 24.11 24.31 23.80
CA GLU A 83 24.11 22.92 23.34
C GLU A 83 22.74 22.24 23.52
N LEU A 84 21.87 22.80 24.37
CA LEU A 84 20.58 22.22 24.75
C LEU A 84 19.46 23.27 24.81
N ASP A 85 18.24 22.86 24.44
CA ASP A 85 17.02 23.59 24.77
C ASP A 85 16.69 23.41 26.26
N GLU A 86 17.23 24.31 27.08
CA GLU A 86 17.06 24.30 28.54
C GLU A 86 15.58 24.18 28.95
N ARG A 87 14.69 24.92 28.28
CA ARG A 87 13.27 24.98 28.67
C ARG A 87 12.61 23.62 28.46
N ARG A 88 12.88 22.98 27.32
CA ARG A 88 12.37 21.65 27.01
C ARG A 88 12.92 20.62 27.99
N VAL A 89 14.22 20.62 28.25
CA VAL A 89 14.89 19.67 29.15
C VAL A 89 14.37 19.81 30.58
N CYS A 90 14.41 21.01 31.15
CA CYS A 90 13.93 21.26 32.51
C CYS A 90 12.44 20.93 32.64
N GLY A 91 11.62 21.25 31.63
CA GLY A 91 10.20 20.90 31.61
C GLY A 91 9.95 19.39 31.60
N ALA A 92 10.75 18.61 30.87
CA ALA A 92 10.66 17.14 30.88
C ALA A 92 11.08 16.54 32.24
N LEU A 93 12.17 17.04 32.82
CA LEU A 93 12.66 16.60 34.12
C LEU A 93 11.70 16.94 35.27
N SER A 94 11.07 18.12 35.23
CA SER A 94 10.03 18.48 36.22
C SER A 94 8.78 17.62 36.10
N ARG A 95 8.43 17.16 34.89
CA ARG A 95 7.36 16.16 34.72
C ARG A 95 7.75 14.82 35.33
N LEU A 96 8.97 14.32 35.04
CA LEU A 96 9.49 13.11 35.66
C LEU A 96 9.49 13.19 37.20
N GLU A 97 9.88 14.34 37.76
CA GLU A 97 9.81 14.59 39.20
C GLU A 97 8.38 14.42 39.72
N ALA A 98 7.41 15.09 39.08
CA ALA A 98 6.00 15.01 39.47
C ALA A 98 5.45 13.58 39.32
N ASP A 99 5.86 12.85 38.29
CA ASP A 99 5.45 11.48 38.04
C ASP A 99 6.03 10.51 39.08
N ILE A 100 7.29 10.67 39.49
CA ILE A 100 7.91 9.84 40.52
C ILE A 100 7.32 10.14 41.90
N LEU A 101 7.04 11.41 42.20
CA LEU A 101 6.56 11.85 43.52
C LEU A 101 5.04 11.83 43.67
N GLY A 102 4.28 11.65 42.59
CA GLY A 102 2.82 11.62 42.61
C GLY A 102 2.29 10.32 43.21
N CYS A 103 1.83 10.37 44.46
CA CYS A 103 1.33 9.21 45.20
C CYS A 103 0.01 9.50 45.92
N ASP A 104 -0.89 8.51 45.97
CA ASP A 104 -2.02 8.50 46.89
C ASP A 104 -1.54 7.95 48.25
N PRO A 105 -1.48 8.78 49.30
CA PRO A 105 -0.98 8.35 50.61
C PRO A 105 -1.87 7.31 51.30
N ARG A 106 -3.11 7.08 50.83
CA ARG A 106 -4.05 6.10 51.41
C ARG A 106 -3.90 4.71 50.82
N THR A 107 -3.47 4.62 49.56
CA THR A 107 -3.37 3.33 48.85
C THR A 107 -1.90 2.98 48.55
N GLY A 108 -0.98 3.94 48.68
CA GLY A 108 0.40 3.81 48.25
C GLY A 108 0.58 3.77 46.74
N GLU A 109 -0.51 3.88 45.97
CA GLU A 109 -0.47 3.85 44.51
C GLU A 109 0.13 5.15 43.97
N ASN A 110 0.85 5.04 42.86
CA ASN A 110 1.35 6.20 42.16
C ASN A 110 0.21 6.80 41.30
N HIS A 111 0.00 8.11 41.33
CA HIS A 111 -1.10 8.78 40.61
C HIS A 111 -1.12 8.49 39.10
N ARG A 112 0.05 8.32 38.50
CA ARG A 112 0.18 8.06 37.05
C ARG A 112 0.28 6.57 36.74
N PHE A 113 0.88 5.79 37.64
CA PHE A 113 1.28 4.41 37.38
C PHE A 113 0.53 3.35 38.20
N GLY A 114 -0.45 3.79 39.01
CA GLY A 114 -1.33 2.94 39.81
C GLY A 114 -0.56 2.02 40.76
N THR A 115 -0.90 0.74 40.72
CA THR A 115 -0.32 -0.33 41.56
C THR A 115 1.15 -0.62 41.31
N ARG A 116 1.78 -0.03 40.28
CA ARG A 116 3.20 -0.22 39.94
C ARG A 116 4.15 0.73 40.69
N ALA A 117 3.70 1.25 41.83
CA ALA A 117 4.44 2.17 42.68
C ALA A 117 5.79 1.59 43.15
N ASP A 118 5.87 0.27 43.37
CA ASP A 118 7.09 -0.46 43.75
C ASP A 118 8.25 -0.26 42.75
N SER A 119 7.93 -0.31 41.46
CA SER A 119 8.88 -0.17 40.35
C SER A 119 9.40 1.28 40.25
N ILE A 120 8.56 2.25 40.61
CA ILE A 120 8.89 3.68 40.57
C ILE A 120 9.75 4.07 41.78
N TYR A 121 9.34 3.69 42.99
CA TYR A 121 10.03 4.11 44.21
C TYR A 121 11.35 3.34 44.45
N GLY A 122 11.52 2.17 43.83
CA GLY A 122 12.74 1.37 43.92
C GLY A 122 13.63 1.51 42.67
N PRO A 123 13.44 0.66 41.64
CA PRO A 123 14.29 0.64 40.44
C PRO A 123 14.43 1.98 39.69
N VAL A 124 13.34 2.72 39.44
CA VAL A 124 13.41 4.02 38.72
C VAL A 124 14.26 5.03 39.52
N LYS A 125 14.02 5.14 40.83
CA LYS A 125 14.82 5.98 41.72
C LYS A 125 16.31 5.61 41.69
N ALA A 126 16.63 4.32 41.74
CA ALA A 126 18.01 3.86 41.72
C ALA A 126 18.75 4.24 40.42
N LEU A 127 18.08 4.12 39.28
CA LEU A 127 18.63 4.56 37.99
C LEU A 127 18.78 6.07 37.94
N LEU A 128 17.79 6.83 38.41
CA LEU A 128 17.85 8.29 38.48
C LEU A 128 19.04 8.77 39.33
N ASP A 129 19.26 8.18 40.50
CA ASP A 129 20.41 8.48 41.35
C ASP A 129 21.73 8.20 40.62
N SER A 130 21.81 7.05 39.94
CA SER A 130 22.99 6.65 39.18
C SER A 130 23.30 7.64 38.05
N ILE A 131 22.27 8.11 37.33
CA ILE A 131 22.39 9.15 36.30
C ILE A 131 22.86 10.47 36.92
N GLY A 132 22.30 10.86 38.07
CA GLY A 132 22.71 12.07 38.78
C GLY A 132 24.19 12.06 39.15
N VAL A 133 24.69 10.93 39.67
CA VAL A 133 26.11 10.72 39.98
C VAL A 133 26.96 10.74 38.71
N ALA A 134 26.55 10.00 37.67
CA ALA A 134 27.29 9.92 36.42
C ALA A 134 27.39 11.30 35.74
N MET A 135 26.31 12.08 35.67
CA MET A 135 26.29 13.42 35.08
C MET A 135 27.14 14.44 35.86
N ALA A 136 27.36 14.21 37.16
CA ALA A 136 28.26 15.03 37.98
C ALA A 136 29.74 14.77 37.69
N ASN A 137 30.07 13.63 37.08
CA ASN A 137 31.45 13.24 36.84
C ASN A 137 32.06 14.06 35.69
N GLU A 138 32.87 15.06 36.02
CA GLU A 138 33.48 15.97 35.04
C GLU A 138 34.54 15.34 34.14
N GLU A 139 35.08 14.19 34.53
CA GLU A 139 35.98 13.42 33.67
C GLU A 139 35.23 12.77 32.48
N LEU A 140 33.88 12.78 32.47
CA LEU A 140 33.11 12.43 31.28
C LEU A 140 33.09 13.60 30.28
N PRO A 141 33.31 13.32 28.97
CA PRO A 141 33.23 14.35 27.95
C PRO A 141 31.91 15.12 28.04
N LEU A 142 31.98 16.45 27.96
CA LEU A 142 30.81 17.32 28.06
C LEU A 142 29.76 16.97 27.00
N SER A 143 30.21 16.68 25.77
CA SER A 143 29.33 16.26 24.66
C SER A 143 28.52 15.00 24.99
N THR A 144 29.12 14.00 25.65
CA THR A 144 28.42 12.78 26.12
C THR A 144 27.36 13.13 27.16
N ARG A 145 27.70 13.98 28.14
CA ARG A 145 26.75 14.43 29.17
C ARG A 145 25.59 15.23 28.56
N MET A 146 25.85 16.10 27.59
CA MET A 146 24.80 16.87 26.92
C MET A 146 23.89 15.99 26.06
N LEU A 147 24.46 15.03 25.32
CA LEU A 147 23.68 14.08 24.53
C LEU A 147 22.73 13.25 25.41
N ALA A 148 23.25 12.65 26.48
CA ALA A 148 22.43 11.85 27.39
C ALA A 148 21.33 12.68 28.08
N LEU A 149 21.61 13.95 28.40
CA LEU A 149 20.62 14.85 29.00
C LEU A 149 19.52 15.24 27.99
N ARG A 150 19.87 15.36 26.70
CA ARG A 150 18.93 15.57 25.60
C ARG A 150 18.04 14.35 25.41
N GLU A 151 18.62 13.14 25.36
CA GLU A 151 17.89 11.88 25.23
C GLU A 151 16.93 11.69 26.39
N LEU A 152 17.38 11.92 27.63
CA LEU A 152 16.55 11.85 28.83
C LEU A 152 15.30 12.74 28.73
N ALA A 153 15.39 13.90 28.06
CA ALA A 153 14.29 14.84 27.90
C ALA A 153 13.28 14.48 26.79
N GLN A 154 13.59 13.54 25.89
CA GLN A 154 12.74 13.25 24.72
C GLN A 154 11.57 12.29 25.02
N GLU A 155 11.69 11.36 25.98
CA GLU A 155 10.74 10.23 26.08
C GLU A 155 10.15 9.94 27.48
N VAL A 156 10.02 10.93 28.37
CA VAL A 156 9.52 10.69 29.75
C VAL A 156 8.00 10.44 29.84
N ASN A 157 7.30 10.16 28.74
CA ASN A 157 5.83 10.08 28.69
C ASN A 157 5.26 8.65 28.53
N VAL A 158 6.01 7.65 28.95
CA VAL A 158 5.69 6.23 28.77
C VAL A 158 5.22 5.56 30.07
N CYS A 159 4.77 4.31 29.99
CA CYS A 159 4.42 3.50 31.15
C CYS A 159 5.65 3.24 32.06
N PRO A 160 5.50 2.65 33.26
CA PRO A 160 6.60 2.43 34.21
C PRO A 160 7.80 1.68 33.61
N ASP A 161 7.55 0.65 32.79
CA ASP A 161 8.61 -0.10 32.11
C ASP A 161 9.32 0.73 31.04
N GLY A 162 8.58 1.62 30.38
CA GLY A 162 9.17 2.57 29.44
C GLY A 162 10.12 3.54 30.16
N ILE A 163 9.75 4.06 31.34
CA ILE A 163 10.63 4.94 32.12
C ILE A 163 11.89 4.19 32.55
N LEU A 164 11.75 2.96 33.04
CA LEU A 164 12.91 2.13 33.40
C LEU A 164 13.84 1.88 32.21
N THR A 165 13.27 1.57 31.06
CA THR A 165 14.04 1.36 29.82
C THR A 165 14.78 2.62 29.43
N HIS A 166 14.11 3.78 29.48
CA HIS A 166 14.69 5.07 29.09
C HIS A 166 15.80 5.54 30.03
N LEU A 167 15.60 5.42 31.34
CA LEU A 167 16.63 5.74 32.32
C LEU A 167 17.84 4.81 32.20
N ASN A 168 17.61 3.52 31.94
CA ASN A 168 18.71 2.57 31.74
C ASN A 168 19.49 2.87 30.45
N GLN A 169 18.82 3.26 29.36
CA GLN A 169 19.46 3.72 28.13
C GLN A 169 20.29 4.99 28.36
N CYS A 170 19.72 5.98 29.04
CA CYS A 170 20.43 7.19 29.43
C CYS A 170 21.67 6.87 30.30
N LEU A 171 21.55 5.98 31.29
CA LEU A 171 22.68 5.60 32.12
C LEU A 171 23.79 4.90 31.30
N ARG A 172 23.42 4.03 30.35
CA ARG A 172 24.36 3.36 29.44
C ARG A 172 25.08 4.33 28.51
N SER A 173 24.39 5.35 27.99
CA SER A 173 25.01 6.36 27.13
C SER A 173 26.02 7.25 27.88
N ILE A 174 25.94 7.32 29.22
CA ILE A 174 26.86 8.06 30.09
C ILE A 174 28.02 7.18 30.61
N ASP A 175 27.85 5.86 30.70
CA ASP A 175 28.88 4.95 31.22
C ASP A 175 30.10 4.89 30.27
N ARG A 176 31.30 5.20 30.75
CA ARG A 176 32.54 5.18 29.95
C ARG A 176 32.82 3.83 29.30
N HIS A 177 32.41 2.74 29.95
CA HIS A 177 32.64 1.40 29.43
C HIS A 177 31.66 1.04 28.31
N HIS A 178 30.54 1.75 28.19
CA HIS A 178 29.49 1.48 27.20
C HIS A 178 29.27 2.64 26.23
N SER A 179 29.78 3.84 26.48
CA SER A 179 29.60 5.02 25.64
C SER A 179 30.17 4.84 24.22
N GLY A 180 29.59 5.58 23.27
CA GLY A 180 30.02 5.59 21.88
C GLY A 180 29.64 4.31 21.14
N LEU A 181 30.62 3.69 20.47
CA LEU A 181 30.36 2.67 19.45
C LEU A 181 29.71 1.41 20.05
N LEU A 182 30.04 1.09 21.30
CA LEU A 182 29.51 -0.08 21.99
C LEU A 182 28.01 0.08 22.31
N ASP A 183 27.60 1.23 22.86
CA ASP A 183 26.18 1.53 23.09
C ASP A 183 25.41 1.58 21.79
N ALA A 184 25.95 2.23 20.75
CA ALA A 184 25.31 2.24 19.43
C ALA A 184 25.10 0.82 18.88
N ALA A 185 26.10 -0.06 19.00
CA ALA A 185 25.97 -1.46 18.61
C ALA A 185 24.98 -2.24 19.47
N LEU A 186 24.88 -1.98 20.77
CA LEU A 186 23.88 -2.58 21.65
C LEU A 186 22.46 -2.14 21.25
N ARG A 187 22.24 -0.83 21.02
CA ARG A 187 20.94 -0.30 20.59
C ARG A 187 20.50 -0.89 19.25
N ILE A 188 21.39 -0.92 18.27
CA ILE A 188 21.09 -1.52 16.95
C ILE A 188 20.86 -3.04 17.08
N SER A 189 21.66 -3.73 17.89
CA SER A 189 21.46 -5.13 18.21
C SER A 189 20.07 -5.39 18.80
N ASP A 190 19.61 -4.55 19.73
CA ASP A 190 18.29 -4.65 20.35
C ASP A 190 17.18 -4.43 19.33
N ALA A 191 17.32 -3.40 18.48
CA ALA A 191 16.37 -3.11 17.41
C ALA A 191 16.24 -4.27 16.41
N LEU A 192 17.37 -4.87 15.99
CA LEU A 192 17.38 -6.01 15.07
C LEU A 192 16.66 -7.24 15.63
N MET A 193 16.85 -7.55 16.92
CA MET A 193 16.13 -8.66 17.55
C MET A 193 14.64 -8.33 17.73
N ASP A 194 14.33 -7.08 18.10
CA ASP A 194 12.95 -6.64 18.29
C ASP A 194 12.17 -6.70 16.97
N GLU A 195 12.77 -6.32 15.84
CA GLU A 195 12.21 -6.46 14.49
C GLU A 195 12.00 -7.93 14.11
N ALA A 196 12.97 -8.80 14.40
CA ALA A 196 12.86 -10.23 14.15
C ALA A 196 11.68 -10.84 14.93
N ILE A 197 11.54 -10.49 16.21
CA ILE A 197 10.44 -10.95 17.07
C ILE A 197 9.10 -10.43 16.54
N LEU A 198 9.03 -9.13 16.25
CA LEU A 198 7.81 -8.48 15.76
C LEU A 198 7.32 -9.09 14.45
N THR A 199 8.23 -9.39 13.52
CA THR A 199 7.90 -10.06 12.25
C THR A 199 7.25 -11.42 12.49
N ILE A 200 7.78 -12.22 13.42
CA ILE A 200 7.20 -13.52 13.76
C ILE A 200 5.84 -13.38 14.46
N VAL A 201 5.70 -12.41 15.37
CA VAL A 201 4.42 -12.14 16.06
C VAL A 201 3.34 -11.75 15.05
N ASN A 202 3.65 -10.85 14.11
CA ASN A 202 2.71 -10.40 13.09
C ASN A 202 2.30 -11.54 12.16
N LEU A 203 3.24 -12.41 11.79
CA LEU A 203 2.95 -13.56 10.93
C LEU A 203 2.09 -14.61 11.64
N ARG A 204 2.40 -14.93 12.90
CA ARG A 204 1.77 -16.04 13.64
C ARG A 204 0.46 -15.66 14.33
N HIS A 205 0.28 -14.38 14.65
CA HIS A 205 -0.89 -13.88 15.38
C HIS A 205 -1.73 -12.88 14.57
N ALA A 206 -1.62 -12.89 13.23
CA ALA A 206 -2.33 -11.94 12.37
C ALA A 206 -3.86 -11.91 12.56
N ALA A 207 -4.47 -13.03 12.97
CA ALA A 207 -5.91 -13.10 13.23
C ALA A 207 -6.29 -12.49 14.58
N GLU A 208 -5.51 -12.77 15.63
CA GLU A 208 -5.71 -12.22 16.97
C GLU A 208 -5.41 -10.72 17.00
N LEU A 209 -4.32 -10.29 16.35
CA LEU A 209 -3.92 -8.88 16.28
C LEU A 209 -4.92 -8.02 15.50
N ARG A 210 -5.66 -8.61 14.54
CA ARG A 210 -6.79 -7.92 13.90
C ARG A 210 -7.94 -7.62 14.88
N LYS A 211 -8.13 -8.46 15.91
CA LYS A 211 -9.15 -8.27 16.94
C LYS A 211 -8.66 -7.36 18.08
N HIS A 212 -7.40 -7.51 18.47
CA HIS A 212 -6.77 -6.79 19.58
C HIS A 212 -5.36 -6.31 19.22
N PRO A 213 -5.22 -5.19 18.47
CA PRO A 213 -3.92 -4.69 18.04
C PRO A 213 -2.95 -4.39 19.20
N GLY A 214 -3.48 -3.95 20.35
CA GLY A 214 -2.71 -3.65 21.55
C GLY A 214 -2.01 -4.86 22.18
N ASP A 215 -2.42 -6.08 21.86
CA ASP A 215 -1.81 -7.30 22.39
C ASP A 215 -0.43 -7.61 21.78
N GLN A 216 -0.07 -6.93 20.68
CA GLN A 216 1.21 -7.14 19.99
C GLN A 216 2.40 -7.01 20.95
N VAL A 217 2.39 -5.99 21.82
CA VAL A 217 3.46 -5.77 22.79
C VAL A 217 3.57 -6.92 23.80
N HIS A 218 2.45 -7.51 24.21
CA HIS A 218 2.43 -8.61 25.17
C HIS A 218 2.93 -9.92 24.57
N TYR A 219 2.64 -10.20 23.29
CA TYR A 219 3.23 -11.33 22.57
C TYR A 219 4.75 -11.15 22.37
N VAL A 220 5.17 -9.95 21.97
CA VAL A 220 6.59 -9.60 21.81
C VAL A 220 7.32 -9.77 23.15
N ASN A 221 6.78 -9.25 24.25
CA ASN A 221 7.37 -9.37 25.58
C ASN A 221 7.41 -10.82 26.06
N GLY A 222 6.39 -11.63 25.76
CA GLY A 222 6.37 -13.05 26.08
C GLY A 222 7.50 -13.83 25.39
N LEU A 223 7.76 -13.56 24.11
CA LEU A 223 8.90 -14.13 23.40
C LEU A 223 10.24 -13.67 24.00
N LYS A 224 10.38 -12.38 24.31
CA LYS A 224 11.61 -11.85 24.93
C LYS A 224 11.89 -12.49 26.29
N GLN A 225 10.88 -12.70 27.13
CA GLN A 225 11.05 -13.30 28.45
C GLN A 225 11.66 -14.71 28.40
N VAL A 226 11.37 -15.47 27.34
CA VAL A 226 11.92 -16.81 27.17
C VAL A 226 13.28 -16.76 26.48
N ILE A 227 13.40 -16.01 25.39
CA ILE A 227 14.60 -16.03 24.53
C ILE A 227 15.76 -15.24 25.12
N PHE A 228 15.51 -14.08 25.72
CA PHE A 228 16.60 -13.19 26.17
C PHE A 228 17.48 -13.83 27.26
N PRO A 229 16.92 -14.50 28.28
CA PRO A 229 17.74 -15.23 29.26
C PRO A 229 18.66 -16.28 28.64
N GLU A 230 18.22 -16.98 27.60
CA GLU A 230 19.02 -18.02 26.90
C GLU A 230 20.29 -17.44 26.27
N ILE A 231 20.22 -16.17 25.83
CA ILE A 231 21.35 -15.45 25.22
C ILE A 231 22.02 -14.50 26.21
N GLY A 232 21.77 -14.65 27.52
CA GLY A 232 22.42 -13.86 28.57
C GLY A 232 21.88 -12.44 28.76
N ARG A 233 20.76 -12.10 28.12
CA ARG A 233 20.08 -10.80 28.27
C ARG A 233 19.06 -10.86 29.40
N ARG A 234 19.06 -9.84 30.27
CA ARG A 234 18.05 -9.69 31.32
C ARG A 234 17.03 -8.64 30.89
N ARG A 235 15.74 -8.95 31.01
CA ARG A 235 14.65 -7.97 30.95
C ARG A 235 13.81 -8.04 32.22
N PRO A 236 13.19 -6.92 32.63
CA PRO A 236 12.16 -6.94 33.65
C PRO A 236 11.03 -7.91 33.26
N PRO A 237 10.49 -8.69 34.21
CA PRO A 237 9.35 -9.55 33.94
C PRO A 237 8.11 -8.68 33.65
N ASP A 238 7.46 -8.95 32.54
CA ASP A 238 6.16 -8.39 32.17
C ASP A 238 5.05 -9.39 32.57
N ARG A 239 4.27 -9.03 33.59
CA ARG A 239 3.22 -9.91 34.17
C ARG A 239 2.04 -10.16 33.23
N ILE A 240 1.86 -9.32 32.21
CA ILE A 240 0.77 -9.44 31.22
C ILE A 240 1.28 -9.99 29.88
N ALA A 241 2.56 -10.38 29.82
CA ALA A 241 3.12 -11.06 28.66
C ALA A 241 2.40 -12.37 28.36
N LYS A 242 2.15 -12.62 27.07
CA LYS A 242 1.47 -13.84 26.61
C LYS A 242 2.51 -14.93 26.35
N PHE A 243 2.33 -16.09 26.95
CA PHE A 243 3.26 -17.21 26.76
C PHE A 243 3.29 -17.64 25.28
N PRO A 244 4.47 -17.65 24.65
CA PRO A 244 4.59 -18.01 23.24
C PRO A 244 4.44 -19.52 23.03
N SER A 245 3.91 -19.92 21.88
CA SER A 245 3.89 -21.33 21.49
C SER A 245 5.30 -21.83 21.18
N PRO A 246 5.57 -23.14 21.31
CA PRO A 246 6.88 -23.72 20.96
C PRO A 246 7.30 -23.42 19.51
N GLU A 247 6.34 -23.39 18.58
CA GLU A 247 6.60 -23.08 17.17
C GLU A 247 6.98 -21.60 16.96
N ALA A 248 6.33 -20.68 17.67
CA ALA A 248 6.66 -19.25 17.64
C ALA A 248 8.07 -19.02 18.23
N LEU A 249 8.39 -19.68 19.34
CA LEU A 249 9.73 -19.64 19.94
C LEU A 249 10.81 -20.11 18.96
N GLU A 250 10.63 -21.27 18.33
CA GLU A 250 11.64 -21.82 17.42
C GLU A 250 11.77 -21.00 16.13
N SER A 251 10.66 -20.48 15.61
CA SER A 251 10.68 -19.54 14.47
C SER A 251 11.43 -18.26 14.83
N CYS A 252 11.22 -17.74 16.04
CA CYS A 252 11.87 -16.54 16.54
C CYS A 252 13.38 -16.76 16.79
N ARG A 253 13.79 -17.89 17.37
CA ARG A 253 15.21 -18.24 17.54
C ARG A 253 15.93 -18.29 16.20
N ARG A 254 15.33 -18.93 15.18
CA ARG A 254 15.91 -18.97 13.82
C ARG A 254 16.00 -17.59 13.19
N ALA A 255 14.98 -16.75 13.35
CA ALA A 255 14.98 -15.38 12.84
C ALA A 255 16.06 -14.52 13.51
N ILE A 256 16.15 -14.55 14.85
CA ILE A 256 17.17 -13.85 15.63
C ILE A 256 18.57 -14.33 15.24
N ASN A 257 18.83 -15.64 15.19
CA ASN A 257 20.14 -16.18 14.82
C ASN A 257 20.57 -15.80 13.39
N ARG A 258 19.61 -15.60 12.48
CA ARG A 258 19.89 -15.20 11.09
C ARG A 258 20.17 -13.70 10.95
N ILE A 259 19.41 -12.87 11.68
CA ILE A 259 19.53 -11.41 11.61
C ILE A 259 20.69 -10.91 12.47
N HIS A 260 20.99 -11.60 13.57
CA HIS A 260 22.00 -11.21 14.54
C HIS A 260 23.36 -11.87 14.24
N GLU A 261 23.82 -11.76 12.99
CA GLU A 261 25.19 -12.12 12.61
C GLU A 261 26.12 -10.90 12.76
N PRO A 262 27.42 -11.09 13.10
CA PRO A 262 28.37 -9.98 13.23
C PRO A 262 28.44 -9.06 12.00
N SER A 263 28.37 -9.63 10.80
CA SER A 263 28.32 -8.86 9.54
C SER A 263 27.04 -8.03 9.42
N THR A 264 25.90 -8.60 9.83
CA THR A 264 24.60 -7.91 9.77
C THR A 264 24.53 -6.78 10.80
N LEU A 265 25.04 -6.99 12.01
CA LEU A 265 25.15 -5.92 13.01
C LEU A 265 26.03 -4.77 12.50
N ALA A 266 27.18 -5.09 11.93
CA ALA A 266 28.10 -4.08 11.40
C ALA A 266 27.47 -3.30 10.22
N LEU A 267 26.73 -3.97 9.34
CA LEU A 267 26.00 -3.34 8.23
C LEU A 267 24.85 -2.46 8.74
N ALA A 268 24.06 -2.93 9.69
CA ALA A 268 22.97 -2.15 10.28
C ALA A 268 23.51 -0.88 10.96
N LEU A 269 24.62 -1.00 11.69
CA LEU A 269 25.31 0.13 12.29
C LEU A 269 25.85 1.09 11.23
N ALA A 270 26.48 0.57 10.18
CA ALA A 270 26.99 1.38 9.09
C ALA A 270 25.88 2.13 8.35
N ASN A 271 24.74 1.50 8.10
CA ASN A 271 23.58 2.14 7.49
C ASN A 271 23.05 3.27 8.40
N HIS A 272 22.94 3.02 9.71
CA HIS A 272 22.54 4.06 10.66
C HIS A 272 23.49 5.28 10.64
N VAL A 273 24.80 5.04 10.60
CA VAL A 273 25.81 6.11 10.50
C VAL A 273 25.74 6.82 9.14
N ALA A 274 25.62 6.07 8.04
CA ALA A 274 25.54 6.60 6.69
C ALA A 274 24.28 7.46 6.49
N ASP A 275 23.13 7.06 7.05
CA ASP A 275 21.89 7.83 6.97
C ASP A 275 22.00 9.17 7.70
N ARG A 276 22.62 9.19 8.89
CA ARG A 276 22.89 10.43 9.63
C ARG A 276 23.86 11.32 8.88
N PHE A 277 24.96 10.75 8.38
CA PHE A 277 25.94 11.47 7.58
C PHE A 277 25.28 12.08 6.33
N GLN A 278 24.53 11.31 5.55
CA GLN A 278 23.83 11.76 4.36
C GLN A 278 22.83 12.88 4.68
N THR A 279 22.06 12.73 5.76
CA THR A 279 21.09 13.75 6.20
C THR A 279 21.76 15.09 6.51
N GLU A 280 22.88 15.08 7.23
CA GLU A 280 23.59 16.31 7.58
C GLU A 280 24.34 16.91 6.37
N VAL A 281 24.95 16.08 5.53
CA VAL A 281 25.60 16.56 4.29
C VAL A 281 24.59 17.19 3.34
N ILE A 282 23.39 16.62 3.18
CA ILE A 282 22.31 17.23 2.37
C ILE A 282 21.98 18.62 2.88
N LYS A 283 21.89 18.81 4.21
CA LYS A 283 21.60 20.12 4.82
C LYS A 283 22.72 21.14 4.57
N HIS A 284 23.98 20.72 4.67
CA HIS A 284 25.13 21.63 4.58
C HIS A 284 25.55 21.92 3.12
N VAL A 285 25.52 20.91 2.25
CA VAL A 285 25.87 21.05 0.82
C VAL A 285 24.69 21.56 -0.01
N ASN A 286 23.46 21.45 0.53
CA ASN A 286 22.23 21.92 -0.09
C ASN A 286 21.99 21.33 -1.49
N GLN A 287 22.24 20.02 -1.63
CA GLN A 287 21.98 19.26 -2.84
C GLN A 287 21.12 18.04 -2.52
N PRO A 288 20.21 17.64 -3.43
CA PRO A 288 19.47 16.39 -3.30
C PRO A 288 20.40 15.18 -3.20
N LEU A 289 20.01 14.17 -2.41
CA LEU A 289 20.78 12.94 -2.25
C LEU A 289 21.09 12.24 -3.58
N ALA A 290 20.16 12.31 -4.55
CA ALA A 290 20.34 11.73 -5.88
C ALA A 290 21.53 12.37 -6.62
N ASP A 291 21.74 13.68 -6.47
CA ASP A 291 22.83 14.41 -7.13
C ASP A 291 24.16 14.12 -6.42
N LEU A 292 24.16 14.11 -5.08
CA LEU A 292 25.33 13.73 -4.28
C LEU A 292 25.82 12.30 -4.57
N ARG A 293 24.91 11.39 -4.95
CA ARG A 293 25.20 10.00 -5.34
C ARG A 293 25.55 9.84 -6.83
N ARG A 294 25.26 10.83 -7.68
CA ARG A 294 25.72 10.85 -9.08
C ARG A 294 27.11 11.44 -9.20
N GLY A 295 27.39 12.46 -8.42
CA GLY A 295 28.67 13.15 -8.34
C GLY A 295 28.47 14.64 -8.17
N PHE A 296 29.28 15.27 -7.32
CA PHE A 296 29.25 16.69 -7.05
C PHE A 296 30.67 17.24 -6.90
N SER A 297 30.83 18.55 -7.15
CA SER A 297 32.13 19.21 -6.98
C SER A 297 32.51 19.26 -5.50
N LEU A 298 33.64 18.65 -5.16
CA LEU A 298 34.23 18.70 -3.82
C LEU A 298 35.19 19.89 -3.73
N ASP A 299 34.63 21.09 -3.72
CA ASP A 299 35.39 22.30 -3.42
C ASP A 299 35.77 22.37 -1.93
N GLU A 300 36.58 23.36 -1.57
CA GLU A 300 37.07 23.52 -0.19
C GLU A 300 35.94 23.72 0.82
N THR A 301 34.83 24.36 0.40
CA THR A 301 33.68 24.60 1.28
C THR A 301 32.92 23.31 1.53
N ALA A 302 32.61 22.56 0.47
CA ALA A 302 31.95 21.27 0.55
C ALA A 302 32.80 20.26 1.35
N ARG A 303 34.11 20.23 1.10
CA ARG A 303 35.06 19.39 1.84
C ARG A 303 35.05 19.73 3.33
N LYS A 304 35.10 21.01 3.69
CA LYS A 304 35.04 21.45 5.09
C LYS A 304 33.75 20.98 5.75
N HIS A 305 32.60 21.18 5.11
CA HIS A 305 31.31 20.73 5.66
C HIS A 305 31.25 19.22 5.86
N VAL A 306 31.78 18.43 4.92
CA VAL A 306 31.86 16.97 5.05
C VAL A 306 32.72 16.57 6.25
N LEU A 307 33.87 17.21 6.44
CA LEU A 307 34.75 16.96 7.58
C LEU A 307 34.09 17.36 8.91
N ASP A 308 33.44 18.52 8.97
CA ASP A 308 32.70 18.97 10.15
C ASP A 308 31.61 17.94 10.55
N VAL A 309 30.89 17.37 9.58
CA VAL A 309 29.90 16.30 9.84
C VAL A 309 30.56 15.02 10.36
N ILE A 310 31.70 14.62 9.81
CA ILE A 310 32.46 13.44 10.26
C ILE A 310 32.95 13.65 11.71
N GLU A 311 33.49 14.82 12.02
CA GLU A 311 33.93 15.18 13.38
C GLU A 311 32.77 15.13 14.37
N ASN A 312 31.58 15.56 13.98
CA ASN A 312 30.38 15.48 14.80
C ASN A 312 29.89 14.04 15.07
N LEU A 313 30.22 13.08 14.19
CA LEU A 313 29.89 11.66 14.36
C LEU A 313 30.94 10.92 15.20
N ALA A 314 32.17 11.43 15.27
CA ALA A 314 33.29 10.75 15.90
C ALA A 314 33.10 10.40 17.40
N PRO A 315 32.45 11.23 18.24
CA PRO A 315 32.19 10.88 19.65
C PRO A 315 31.39 9.59 19.82
N GLU A 316 30.50 9.29 18.88
CA GLU A 316 29.62 8.13 18.94
C GLU A 316 30.21 6.91 18.21
N PHE A 317 30.87 7.09 17.07
CA PHE A 317 31.29 5.96 16.23
C PHE A 317 32.81 5.77 16.15
N GLY A 318 33.59 6.62 16.83
CA GLY A 318 35.04 6.63 16.77
C GLY A 318 35.58 7.38 15.55
N ASN A 319 36.88 7.27 15.29
CA ASN A 319 37.52 7.98 14.19
C ASN A 319 37.08 7.40 12.83
N LEU A 320 36.40 8.21 12.03
CA LEU A 320 35.89 7.84 10.72
C LEU A 320 36.65 8.61 9.63
N ASP A 321 37.08 7.92 8.58
CA ASP A 321 37.71 8.55 7.42
C ASP A 321 36.65 8.96 6.38
N MET A 322 36.90 10.08 5.69
CA MET A 322 36.05 10.55 4.58
C MET A 322 35.88 9.49 3.48
N SER A 323 36.92 8.69 3.22
CA SER A 323 36.89 7.61 2.23
C SER A 323 35.94 6.46 2.58
N LEU A 324 35.39 6.42 3.78
CA LEU A 324 34.36 5.44 4.16
C LEU A 324 32.97 5.83 3.61
N PHE A 325 32.75 7.12 3.40
CA PHE A 325 31.46 7.70 3.00
C PHE A 325 31.39 8.08 1.54
N MET A 326 32.52 8.38 0.93
CA MET A 326 32.58 8.88 -0.44
C MET A 326 33.85 8.44 -1.15
N ASP A 327 33.74 8.37 -2.47
CA ASP A 327 34.87 8.30 -3.39
C ASP A 327 35.01 9.61 -4.17
N TRP A 328 36.21 9.90 -4.63
CA TRP A 328 36.48 11.09 -5.42
C TRP A 328 37.54 10.81 -6.49
N LYS A 329 37.46 11.57 -7.58
CA LYS A 329 38.43 11.57 -8.67
C LYS A 329 38.74 13.00 -9.10
N GLU A 330 39.96 13.20 -9.57
CA GLU A 330 40.37 14.48 -10.15
C GLU A 330 39.99 14.51 -11.63
N THR A 331 39.24 15.52 -12.05
CA THR A 331 38.80 15.74 -13.44
C THR A 331 39.04 17.20 -13.78
N ASP A 332 39.87 17.48 -14.78
CA ASP A 332 40.18 18.83 -15.27
C ASP A 332 40.61 19.82 -14.17
N GLY A 333 41.39 19.36 -13.18
CA GLY A 333 41.86 20.17 -12.05
C GLY A 333 40.84 20.41 -10.94
N HIS A 334 39.69 19.75 -11.00
CA HIS A 334 38.65 19.77 -9.97
C HIS A 334 38.43 18.37 -9.38
N TYR A 335 38.07 18.29 -8.10
CA TYR A 335 37.68 17.03 -7.47
C TYR A 335 36.18 16.80 -7.63
N LEU A 336 35.82 15.72 -8.31
CA LEU A 336 34.45 15.22 -8.36
C LEU A 336 34.31 14.12 -7.31
N ALA A 337 33.50 14.36 -6.28
CA ALA A 337 33.21 13.39 -5.23
C ALA A 337 31.80 12.83 -5.35
N ARG A 338 31.56 11.69 -4.72
CA ARG A 338 30.28 11.02 -4.74
C ARG A 338 30.07 10.23 -3.45
N LEU A 339 28.86 10.31 -2.90
CA LEU A 339 28.50 9.51 -1.74
C LEU A 339 28.33 8.03 -2.12
N HIS A 340 28.88 7.14 -1.30
CA HIS A 340 28.67 5.71 -1.45
C HIS A 340 27.18 5.37 -1.30
N ASN A 341 26.67 4.52 -2.20
CA ASN A 341 25.33 3.95 -2.09
C ASN A 341 25.29 2.72 -1.18
N ASN A 342 26.44 2.12 -0.90
CA ASN A 342 26.59 0.92 -0.10
C ASN A 342 27.53 1.17 1.08
N SER A 343 27.08 0.82 2.28
CA SER A 343 27.79 1.05 3.53
C SER A 343 28.86 -0.02 3.86
N THR A 344 29.25 -0.87 2.91
CA THR A 344 30.17 -2.02 3.13
C THR A 344 31.50 -1.61 3.75
N LEU A 345 32.14 -0.56 3.25
CA LEU A 345 33.45 -0.15 3.77
C LEU A 345 33.35 0.40 5.19
N LEU A 346 32.31 1.19 5.44
CA LEU A 346 31.98 1.67 6.77
C LEU A 346 31.64 0.51 7.71
N ALA A 347 30.88 -0.49 7.26
CA ALA A 347 30.55 -1.68 8.01
C ALA A 347 31.78 -2.50 8.36
N ARG A 348 32.71 -2.69 7.42
CA ARG A 348 34.00 -3.33 7.70
C ARG A 348 34.78 -2.56 8.76
N HIS A 349 34.88 -1.24 8.62
CA HIS A 349 35.59 -0.39 9.58
C HIS A 349 34.98 -0.52 10.99
N LEU A 350 33.65 -0.42 11.09
CA LEU A 350 32.93 -0.54 12.35
C LEU A 350 33.03 -1.96 12.92
N PHE A 351 33.04 -2.99 12.08
CA PHE A 351 33.28 -4.37 12.51
C PHE A 351 34.66 -4.51 13.17
N ASP A 352 35.71 -3.99 12.55
CA ASP A 352 37.08 -4.03 13.10
C ASP A 352 37.18 -3.22 14.41
N ALA A 353 36.45 -2.12 14.52
CA ALA A 353 36.34 -1.35 15.76
C ALA A 353 35.60 -2.12 16.86
N LEU A 354 34.45 -2.73 16.58
CA LEU A 354 33.69 -3.57 17.51
C LEU A 354 34.51 -4.80 17.97
N LYS A 355 35.28 -5.40 17.06
CA LYS A 355 36.20 -6.49 17.38
C LYS A 355 37.25 -6.05 18.40
N ARG A 356 37.87 -4.87 18.21
CA ARG A 356 38.83 -4.30 19.18
C ARG A 356 38.21 -3.99 20.53
N LEU A 357 36.91 -3.67 20.56
CA LEU A 357 36.13 -3.47 21.80
C LEU A 357 35.70 -4.80 22.46
N GLY A 358 36.06 -5.96 21.90
CA GLY A 358 35.71 -7.26 22.47
C GLY A 358 34.23 -7.61 22.35
N VAL A 359 33.50 -7.03 21.38
CA VAL A 359 32.09 -7.37 21.10
C VAL A 359 31.96 -8.77 20.54
N PHE A 360 32.89 -9.16 19.68
CA PHE A 360 32.95 -10.45 19.01
C PHE A 360 33.97 -11.35 19.70
N ARG A 361 33.77 -12.66 19.65
CA ARG A 361 34.76 -13.63 20.12
C ARG A 361 35.94 -13.73 19.14
N ASP A 362 37.14 -14.00 19.66
CA ASP A 362 38.39 -14.02 18.88
C ASP A 362 38.41 -15.09 17.77
N ASP A 363 37.67 -16.19 17.99
CA ASP A 363 37.52 -17.34 17.10
C ASP A 363 36.63 -17.08 15.88
N ILE A 364 36.04 -15.88 15.76
CA ILE A 364 35.42 -15.43 14.51
C ILE A 364 36.52 -15.12 13.48
N HIS A 365 37.15 -16.18 12.99
CA HIS A 365 38.02 -16.20 11.82
C HIS A 365 37.18 -16.54 10.58
N GLY A 366 36.14 -15.74 10.35
CA GLY A 366 35.13 -15.98 9.32
C GLY A 366 35.39 -15.30 7.98
N SER A 367 36.51 -14.58 7.82
CA SER A 367 36.78 -13.93 6.54
C SER A 367 37.27 -14.96 5.52
N ALA A 368 36.41 -15.28 4.57
CA ALA A 368 36.78 -16.06 3.41
C ALA A 368 37.36 -15.11 2.35
N ALA A 369 38.44 -15.55 1.71
CA ALA A 369 39.22 -14.76 0.76
C ALA A 369 39.41 -15.53 -0.53
N ILE A 370 39.06 -14.93 -1.67
CA ILE A 370 39.31 -15.46 -3.01
C ILE A 370 40.13 -14.47 -3.79
N ARG A 371 41.19 -14.96 -4.41
CA ARG A 371 42.03 -14.17 -5.29
C ARG A 371 41.27 -13.87 -6.58
N LEU A 372 41.12 -12.60 -6.94
CA LEU A 372 40.64 -12.18 -8.24
C LEU A 372 41.84 -11.92 -9.15
N GLN A 373 41.84 -12.50 -10.35
CA GLN A 373 42.80 -12.16 -11.40
C GLN A 373 42.16 -11.14 -12.34
N ARG A 374 42.80 -10.00 -12.59
CA ARG A 374 42.38 -9.07 -13.65
C ARG A 374 43.07 -9.44 -14.96
N ALA A 375 42.30 -9.43 -16.04
CA ALA A 375 42.86 -9.57 -17.38
C ALA A 375 43.64 -8.30 -17.74
N GLY A 376 44.94 -8.41 -18.02
CA GLY A 376 45.73 -7.35 -18.66
C GLY A 376 46.46 -6.35 -17.74
N GLU A 377 46.26 -6.34 -16.42
CA GLU A 377 46.96 -5.42 -15.52
C GLU A 377 48.11 -6.11 -14.74
N GLY A 378 49.31 -5.54 -14.83
CA GLY A 378 50.49 -6.03 -14.13
C GLY A 378 50.44 -5.84 -12.61
N ARG A 379 50.61 -6.94 -11.88
CA ARG A 379 51.16 -7.07 -10.50
C ARG A 379 50.33 -6.63 -9.28
N GLY A 380 49.10 -6.15 -9.41
CA GLY A 380 48.20 -6.03 -8.26
C GLY A 380 47.55 -7.37 -7.89
N THR A 381 47.79 -7.93 -6.69
CA THR A 381 46.98 -9.05 -6.21
C THR A 381 45.72 -8.51 -5.56
N ILE A 382 44.57 -8.79 -6.16
CA ILE A 382 43.25 -8.37 -5.67
C ILE A 382 42.58 -9.59 -5.00
N TRP A 383 41.94 -9.37 -3.85
CA TRP A 383 41.19 -10.41 -3.15
C TRP A 383 39.75 -9.97 -2.90
N LEU A 384 38.78 -10.77 -3.32
CA LEU A 384 37.42 -10.69 -2.82
C LEU A 384 37.38 -11.29 -1.42
N GLN A 385 36.96 -10.49 -0.46
CA GLN A 385 36.80 -10.88 0.94
C GLN A 385 35.31 -10.89 1.27
N ALA A 386 34.88 -11.87 2.04
CA ALA A 386 33.53 -11.91 2.59
C ALA A 386 33.58 -12.20 4.08
N LEU A 387 32.71 -11.54 4.85
CA LEU A 387 32.39 -11.87 6.22
C LEU A 387 30.90 -12.17 6.31
N GLY A 388 30.55 -13.41 6.68
CA GLY A 388 29.17 -13.87 6.61
C GLY A 388 28.64 -13.88 5.18
N GLN A 389 27.32 -13.71 5.01
CA GLN A 389 26.67 -13.73 3.69
C GLN A 389 26.54 -12.34 3.05
N ASN A 390 26.60 -11.27 3.85
CA ASN A 390 26.12 -9.94 3.45
C ASN A 390 27.21 -8.87 3.40
N LEU A 391 28.41 -9.12 3.94
CA LEU A 391 29.48 -8.12 3.95
C LEU A 391 30.60 -8.60 3.02
N THR A 392 30.65 -8.04 1.80
CA THR A 392 31.63 -8.40 0.78
C THR A 392 32.40 -7.18 0.29
N TRP A 393 33.73 -7.25 0.23
CA TRP A 393 34.56 -6.13 -0.22
C TRP A 393 35.78 -6.63 -0.99
N VAL A 394 36.49 -5.71 -1.63
CA VAL A 394 37.72 -6.01 -2.34
C VAL A 394 38.92 -5.48 -1.58
N GLN A 395 39.97 -6.30 -1.49
CA GLN A 395 41.24 -5.97 -0.87
C GLN A 395 42.30 -5.86 -1.96
N GLU A 396 42.80 -4.65 -2.19
CA GLU A 396 43.81 -4.35 -3.22
C GLU A 396 45.03 -3.72 -2.55
N ALA A 397 46.21 -4.34 -2.68
CA ALA A 397 47.45 -3.86 -2.06
C ALA A 397 47.29 -3.48 -0.57
N SER A 398 46.60 -4.32 0.21
CA SER A 398 46.28 -4.09 1.63
C SER A 398 45.32 -2.93 1.95
N HIS A 399 44.73 -2.28 0.94
CA HIS A 399 43.67 -1.29 1.13
C HIS A 399 42.27 -1.86 0.83
N PRO A 400 41.29 -1.69 1.75
CA PRO A 400 39.88 -1.99 1.49
C PRO A 400 39.34 -1.09 0.37
N ARG A 401 38.52 -1.63 -0.53
CA ARG A 401 37.65 -0.84 -1.40
C ARG A 401 36.36 -1.58 -1.74
N GLY A 402 35.37 -0.82 -2.18
CA GLY A 402 34.11 -1.37 -2.67
C GLY A 402 34.35 -2.29 -3.87
N LEU A 403 33.50 -3.30 -4.00
CA LEU A 403 33.44 -4.15 -5.20
C LEU A 403 32.99 -3.30 -6.38
N ARG A 404 33.72 -3.33 -7.50
CA ARG A 404 33.40 -2.59 -8.73
C ARG A 404 32.93 -3.53 -9.84
N ILE A 405 32.30 -2.98 -10.87
CA ILE A 405 31.85 -3.73 -12.05
C ILE A 405 33.03 -4.46 -12.72
N ALA A 406 34.19 -3.81 -12.83
CA ALA A 406 35.39 -4.42 -13.39
C ALA A 406 35.81 -5.70 -12.65
N ASP A 407 35.55 -5.81 -11.34
CA ASP A 407 35.90 -7.01 -10.57
C ASP A 407 35.00 -8.21 -10.90
N LEU A 408 33.76 -7.96 -11.36
CA LEU A 408 32.84 -9.01 -11.83
C LEU A 408 33.25 -9.60 -13.19
N THR A 409 34.11 -8.91 -13.94
CA THR A 409 34.63 -9.39 -15.24
C THR A 409 35.84 -10.32 -15.12
N ALA A 410 36.32 -10.58 -13.91
CA ALA A 410 37.47 -11.44 -13.66
C ALA A 410 37.22 -12.88 -14.18
N PRO A 411 38.25 -13.59 -14.69
CA PRO A 411 38.10 -14.95 -15.24
C PRO A 411 37.54 -15.97 -14.24
N HIS A 412 37.62 -15.68 -12.94
CA HIS A 412 37.03 -16.52 -11.89
C HIS A 412 35.51 -16.63 -12.01
N PHE A 413 34.86 -15.69 -12.71
CA PHE A 413 33.43 -15.71 -12.99
C PHE A 413 33.10 -16.24 -14.39
N ASP A 414 34.07 -16.72 -15.17
CA ASP A 414 33.82 -17.23 -16.53
C ASP A 414 32.87 -18.44 -16.55
N PHE A 415 32.83 -19.23 -15.47
CA PHE A 415 31.87 -20.33 -15.35
C PHE A 415 30.40 -19.85 -15.41
N LEU A 416 30.12 -18.60 -15.01
CA LEU A 416 28.78 -18.00 -15.13
C LEU A 416 28.37 -17.74 -16.58
N ARG A 417 29.34 -17.57 -17.47
CA ARG A 417 29.10 -17.45 -18.92
C ARG A 417 28.74 -18.78 -19.54
N THR A 418 29.29 -19.88 -19.01
CA THR A 418 29.13 -21.23 -19.56
C THR A 418 27.94 -22.01 -19.01
N ASP A 419 27.41 -21.67 -17.82
CA ASP A 419 26.29 -22.40 -17.22
C ASP A 419 24.93 -21.95 -17.80
N PRO A 420 24.22 -22.80 -18.56
CA PRO A 420 22.95 -22.44 -19.21
C PRO A 420 21.78 -22.27 -18.24
N GLN A 421 21.85 -22.74 -16.99
CA GLN A 421 20.72 -22.69 -16.05
C GLN A 421 20.74 -21.37 -15.25
N PRO A 422 19.71 -20.50 -15.36
CA PRO A 422 19.50 -19.40 -14.43
C PRO A 422 18.94 -19.98 -13.13
N VAL A 423 19.78 -20.57 -12.29
CA VAL A 423 19.34 -21.02 -10.97
C VAL A 423 19.19 -19.80 -10.08
N ALA A 424 17.94 -19.32 -9.97
CA ALA A 424 17.57 -18.35 -8.95
C ALA A 424 18.04 -18.88 -7.58
N ASN A 425 18.83 -18.09 -6.86
CA ASN A 425 19.51 -18.47 -5.60
C ASN A 425 20.78 -19.32 -5.73
N THR A 426 21.65 -19.07 -6.73
CA THR A 426 22.96 -19.72 -6.73
C THR A 426 23.87 -19.05 -5.69
N ILE A 427 23.85 -19.57 -4.46
CA ILE A 427 25.00 -19.45 -3.57
C ILE A 427 26.12 -20.23 -4.26
N VAL A 428 27.10 -19.52 -4.83
CA VAL A 428 28.26 -20.17 -5.43
C VAL A 428 29.26 -20.47 -4.33
N GLU A 429 29.70 -21.72 -4.26
CA GLU A 429 30.91 -22.08 -3.52
C GLU A 429 32.13 -21.77 -4.37
N LEU A 430 32.79 -20.66 -4.07
CA LEU A 430 34.06 -20.29 -4.67
C LEU A 430 35.19 -20.94 -3.87
N PHE A 431 36.06 -21.71 -4.53
CA PHE A 431 37.12 -22.44 -3.86
C PHE A 431 38.48 -21.74 -4.00
N HIS A 432 39.18 -21.58 -2.87
CA HIS A 432 40.60 -21.23 -2.86
C HIS A 432 41.32 -22.01 -1.76
N ASN A 433 42.36 -22.78 -2.10
CA ASN A 433 43.17 -23.56 -1.15
C ASN A 433 42.34 -24.42 -0.16
N LYS A 434 41.35 -25.18 -0.65
CA LYS A 434 40.43 -26.04 0.13
C LYS A 434 39.44 -25.31 1.06
N LYS A 435 39.42 -23.97 1.08
CA LYS A 435 38.34 -23.20 1.71
C LYS A 435 37.30 -22.85 0.65
N SER A 436 36.02 -23.09 0.94
CA SER A 436 34.91 -22.61 0.12
C SER A 436 34.33 -21.34 0.73
N MET A 437 34.04 -20.36 -0.13
CA MET A 437 33.27 -19.17 0.21
C MET A 437 31.91 -19.29 -0.45
N LYS A 438 30.85 -19.25 0.34
CA LYS A 438 29.48 -19.19 -0.15
C LYS A 438 29.12 -17.74 -0.40
N VAL A 439 28.92 -17.36 -1.66
CA VAL A 439 28.53 -15.99 -2.01
C VAL A 439 27.25 -16.00 -2.82
N ASP A 440 26.31 -15.13 -2.46
CA ASP A 440 25.16 -14.84 -3.33
C ASP A 440 25.61 -13.89 -4.44
N LEU A 441 25.56 -14.36 -5.69
CA LEU A 441 25.92 -13.55 -6.85
C LEU A 441 25.03 -12.31 -7.00
N ARG A 442 23.78 -12.36 -6.54
CA ARG A 442 22.89 -11.20 -6.53
C ARG A 442 23.44 -10.10 -5.63
N HIS A 443 23.89 -10.47 -4.44
CA HIS A 443 24.50 -9.54 -3.51
C HIS A 443 25.79 -8.93 -4.10
N LEU A 444 26.63 -9.71 -4.80
CA LEU A 444 27.80 -9.17 -5.49
C LEU A 444 27.41 -8.21 -6.62
N ALA A 445 26.42 -8.58 -7.43
CA ALA A 445 25.92 -7.74 -8.52
C ALA A 445 25.38 -6.41 -8.00
N GLN A 446 24.53 -6.44 -6.99
CA GLN A 446 23.98 -5.26 -6.33
C GLN A 446 25.07 -4.40 -5.71
N THR A 447 26.00 -4.99 -4.94
CA THR A 447 27.12 -4.26 -4.34
C THR A 447 28.01 -3.59 -5.40
N ALA A 448 28.30 -4.29 -6.50
CA ALA A 448 29.05 -3.72 -7.61
C ALA A 448 28.30 -2.58 -8.28
N LEU A 449 27.01 -2.75 -8.54
CA LEU A 449 26.15 -1.72 -9.12
C LEU A 449 26.04 -0.51 -8.22
N GLU A 450 25.92 -0.67 -6.89
CA GLU A 450 25.84 0.42 -5.91
C GLU A 450 27.15 1.22 -5.84
N ASN A 451 28.29 0.55 -5.97
CA ASN A 451 29.61 1.20 -5.99
C ASN A 451 30.02 1.74 -7.37
N ALA A 452 29.33 1.37 -8.45
CA ALA A 452 29.71 1.76 -9.82
C ALA A 452 29.53 3.25 -10.09
N TRP A 453 30.53 3.92 -10.67
CA TRP A 453 30.38 5.25 -11.25
C TRP A 453 29.46 5.21 -12.47
N PRO A 454 28.78 6.33 -12.84
CA PRO A 454 27.91 6.36 -14.02
C PRO A 454 28.58 5.81 -15.30
N GLU A 455 29.85 6.15 -15.53
CA GLU A 455 30.64 5.68 -16.66
C GLU A 455 31.05 4.19 -16.59
N GLU A 456 30.98 3.57 -15.40
CA GLU A 456 31.26 2.13 -15.24
C GLU A 456 30.03 1.27 -15.55
N LEU A 457 28.82 1.83 -15.44
CA LEU A 457 27.57 1.09 -15.64
C LEU A 457 27.49 0.40 -17.02
N PRO A 458 27.86 1.03 -18.15
CA PRO A 458 27.84 0.37 -19.47
C PRO A 458 28.77 -0.85 -19.58
N ALA A 459 29.72 -1.03 -18.66
CA ALA A 459 30.55 -2.22 -18.61
C ALA A 459 29.88 -3.40 -17.87
N PHE A 460 28.69 -3.21 -17.28
CA PHE A 460 28.03 -4.23 -16.47
C PHE A 460 27.77 -5.52 -17.28
N PRO A 461 28.23 -6.70 -16.81
CA PRO A 461 28.00 -7.96 -17.53
C PRO A 461 26.55 -8.42 -17.35
N ALA A 462 25.87 -8.71 -18.46
CA ALA A 462 24.47 -9.14 -18.47
C ALA A 462 24.24 -10.44 -17.68
N GLU A 463 25.26 -11.29 -17.54
CA GLU A 463 25.23 -12.55 -16.82
C GLU A 463 25.05 -12.39 -15.30
N PHE A 464 25.19 -11.16 -14.78
CA PHE A 464 24.92 -10.81 -13.39
C PHE A 464 23.52 -10.22 -13.17
N LEU A 465 22.71 -10.02 -14.22
CA LEU A 465 21.27 -9.81 -14.05
C LEU A 465 20.64 -11.13 -13.61
N ARG A 466 20.44 -11.30 -12.29
CA ARG A 466 19.95 -12.56 -11.71
C ARG A 466 18.55 -12.46 -11.12
N ASP A 467 18.01 -11.25 -11.02
CA ASP A 467 16.66 -10.96 -10.56
C ASP A 467 16.19 -9.59 -11.07
N LEU A 468 14.93 -9.31 -10.76
CA LEU A 468 14.26 -8.06 -11.11
C LEU A 468 14.86 -6.85 -10.38
N ASP A 469 15.33 -7.01 -9.14
CA ASP A 469 15.84 -5.92 -8.31
C ASP A 469 17.20 -5.40 -8.81
N THR A 470 18.10 -6.30 -9.19
CA THR A 470 19.38 -5.99 -9.82
C THR A 470 19.16 -5.31 -11.16
N THR A 471 18.19 -5.80 -11.94
CA THR A 471 17.80 -5.19 -13.22
C THR A 471 17.26 -3.77 -13.01
N ARG A 472 16.39 -3.58 -12.01
CA ARG A 472 15.84 -2.27 -11.62
C ARG A 472 16.92 -1.31 -11.18
N LEU A 473 17.86 -1.79 -10.35
CA LEU A 473 18.99 -0.99 -9.88
C LEU A 473 19.87 -0.52 -11.05
N LEU A 474 20.22 -1.40 -11.98
CA LEU A 474 20.98 -1.05 -13.18
C LEU A 474 20.24 0.01 -14.01
N VAL A 475 18.98 -0.27 -14.37
CA VAL A 475 18.17 0.63 -15.21
C VAL A 475 18.01 2.00 -14.55
N ARG A 476 17.68 2.08 -13.26
CA ARG A 476 17.52 3.39 -12.57
C ARG A 476 18.78 4.24 -12.56
N ARG A 477 19.95 3.61 -12.61
CA ARG A 477 21.24 4.29 -12.48
C ARG A 477 21.85 4.73 -13.80
N MET A 478 21.41 4.17 -14.93
CA MET A 478 21.90 4.55 -16.25
C MET A 478 21.05 5.66 -16.87
N ASP A 479 21.69 6.67 -17.43
CA ASP A 479 20.99 7.66 -18.26
C ASP A 479 20.43 7.02 -19.56
N PRO A 480 19.47 7.64 -20.26
CA PRO A 480 18.84 7.08 -21.47
C PRO A 480 19.80 6.61 -22.55
N GLU A 481 20.80 7.42 -22.88
CA GLU A 481 21.75 7.09 -23.95
C GLU A 481 22.70 5.94 -23.56
N PRO A 482 23.40 5.96 -22.40
CA PRO A 482 24.21 4.83 -21.94
C PRO A 482 23.41 3.53 -21.74
N LEU A 483 22.16 3.64 -21.27
CA LEU A 483 21.27 2.47 -21.16
C LEU A 483 21.02 1.87 -22.54
N GLN A 484 20.70 2.70 -23.54
CA GLN A 484 20.44 2.22 -24.89
C GLN A 484 21.67 1.55 -25.51
N GLU A 485 22.85 2.15 -25.35
CA GLU A 485 24.12 1.57 -25.81
C GLU A 485 24.40 0.22 -25.12
N TRP A 486 24.14 0.14 -23.81
CA TRP A 486 24.28 -1.10 -23.05
C TRP A 486 23.31 -2.19 -23.53
N LEU A 487 22.02 -1.86 -23.71
CA LEU A 487 21.01 -2.79 -24.20
C LEU A 487 21.37 -3.33 -25.59
N THR A 488 21.86 -2.46 -26.48
CA THR A 488 22.31 -2.84 -27.82
C THR A 488 23.57 -3.71 -27.78
N SER A 489 24.60 -3.30 -27.04
CA SER A 489 25.87 -4.04 -26.97
C SER A 489 25.78 -5.39 -26.26
N LYS A 490 24.88 -5.54 -25.27
CA LYS A 490 24.67 -6.78 -24.51
C LYS A 490 23.54 -7.66 -25.04
N SER A 491 22.79 -7.20 -26.04
CA SER A 491 21.66 -7.92 -26.65
C SER A 491 21.94 -9.40 -26.93
N ALA A 492 23.09 -9.71 -27.54
CA ALA A 492 23.49 -11.08 -27.89
C ALA A 492 23.81 -11.98 -26.68
N THR A 493 23.99 -11.40 -25.49
CA THR A 493 24.31 -12.13 -24.24
C THR A 493 23.09 -12.31 -23.33
N PHE A 494 21.98 -11.66 -23.65
CA PHE A 494 20.75 -11.78 -22.85
C PHE A 494 20.13 -13.16 -23.00
N ARG A 495 19.67 -13.70 -21.87
CA ARG A 495 18.85 -14.91 -21.82
C ARG A 495 17.37 -14.50 -21.90
N PRO A 496 16.46 -15.41 -22.27
CA PRO A 496 15.01 -15.15 -22.29
C PRO A 496 14.50 -14.49 -21.00
N ILE A 497 15.00 -14.92 -19.84
CA ILE A 497 14.62 -14.36 -18.55
C ILE A 497 15.14 -12.92 -18.33
N HIS A 498 16.31 -12.56 -18.86
CA HIS A 498 16.83 -11.18 -18.79
C HIS A 498 15.95 -10.25 -19.60
N HIS A 499 15.50 -10.67 -20.78
CA HIS A 499 14.56 -9.89 -21.58
C HIS A 499 13.27 -9.63 -20.83
N HIS A 500 12.71 -10.64 -20.15
CA HIS A 500 11.52 -10.47 -19.32
C HIS A 500 11.73 -9.41 -18.23
N TRP A 501 12.79 -9.54 -17.43
CA TRP A 501 13.07 -8.59 -16.34
C TRP A 501 13.32 -7.19 -16.87
N LEU A 502 14.07 -7.04 -17.96
CA LEU A 502 14.33 -5.74 -18.59
C LEU A 502 13.04 -5.10 -19.09
N GLN A 503 12.17 -5.86 -19.77
CA GLN A 503 10.88 -5.34 -20.24
C GLN A 503 10.00 -4.88 -19.06
N GLU A 504 9.89 -5.69 -18.01
CA GLU A 504 9.12 -5.36 -16.81
C GLU A 504 9.68 -4.12 -16.11
N VAL A 505 11.00 -4.06 -15.89
CA VAL A 505 11.65 -2.92 -15.26
C VAL A 505 11.51 -1.65 -16.11
N LEU A 506 11.76 -1.72 -17.41
CA LEU A 506 11.66 -0.54 -18.29
C LEU A 506 10.24 0.01 -18.31
N VAL A 507 9.21 -0.84 -18.31
CA VAL A 507 7.81 -0.41 -18.22
C VAL A 507 7.51 0.20 -16.84
N THR A 508 7.86 -0.49 -15.76
CA THR A 508 7.56 -0.04 -14.39
C THR A 508 8.31 1.23 -13.98
N GLU A 509 9.50 1.46 -14.53
CA GLU A 509 10.29 2.68 -14.32
C GLU A 509 9.93 3.82 -15.29
N GLY A 510 8.94 3.64 -16.17
CA GLY A 510 8.52 4.69 -17.10
C GLY A 510 9.48 4.91 -18.27
N ARG A 511 10.33 3.94 -18.58
CA ARG A 511 11.44 4.00 -19.55
C ARG A 511 11.27 3.07 -20.75
N ALA A 512 10.03 2.86 -21.20
CA ALA A 512 9.77 2.06 -22.40
C ALA A 512 10.13 2.76 -23.71
N ASP A 513 10.59 4.01 -23.68
CA ASP A 513 11.25 4.65 -24.81
C ASP A 513 12.60 3.96 -25.12
N ALA A 514 13.31 3.47 -24.10
CA ALA A 514 14.53 2.67 -24.27
C ALA A 514 14.24 1.25 -24.81
N LEU A 515 12.98 0.83 -24.83
CA LEU A 515 12.53 -0.35 -25.55
C LEU A 515 12.41 -0.01 -27.05
N ARG A 516 13.54 0.17 -27.75
CA ARG A 516 13.52 0.35 -29.21
C ARG A 516 12.82 -0.84 -29.87
N LEU A 517 11.89 -0.53 -30.78
CA LEU A 517 11.12 -1.53 -31.56
C LEU A 517 12.03 -2.56 -32.22
N ASP A 518 13.22 -2.18 -32.69
CA ASP A 518 14.14 -3.08 -33.37
C ASP A 518 14.84 -4.05 -32.40
N ALA A 519 15.27 -3.59 -31.22
CA ALA A 519 15.88 -4.46 -30.21
C ALA A 519 14.87 -5.51 -29.70
N LEU A 520 13.60 -5.13 -29.56
CA LEU A 520 12.54 -6.05 -29.17
C LEU A 520 12.12 -7.04 -30.25
N GLN A 521 12.33 -6.72 -31.53
CA GLN A 521 12.10 -7.70 -32.61
C GLN A 521 13.02 -8.91 -32.45
N ASP A 522 14.24 -8.70 -31.97
CA ASP A 522 15.20 -9.77 -31.69
C ASP A 522 14.84 -10.53 -30.40
N TRP A 523 14.16 -9.88 -29.45
CA TRP A 523 13.78 -10.46 -28.16
C TRP A 523 12.47 -11.23 -28.22
N ALA A 524 11.57 -10.82 -29.11
CA ALA A 524 10.22 -11.32 -29.26
C ALA A 524 10.10 -12.85 -29.41
N PRO A 525 10.95 -13.57 -30.18
CA PRO A 525 10.87 -15.03 -30.32
C PRO A 525 11.05 -15.80 -29.01
N PHE A 526 11.67 -15.20 -27.99
CA PHE A 526 12.07 -15.87 -26.76
C PHE A 526 11.14 -15.61 -25.55
N THR A 527 10.12 -14.77 -25.71
CA THR A 527 9.28 -14.23 -24.61
C THR A 527 7.77 -14.48 -24.75
N ILE A 528 7.35 -15.43 -25.60
CA ILE A 528 5.98 -15.37 -26.15
C ILE A 528 4.87 -15.81 -25.15
N PRO A 529 4.87 -16.97 -24.47
CA PRO A 529 3.62 -17.40 -23.82
C PRO A 529 3.26 -16.73 -22.48
N ARG A 530 4.23 -16.25 -21.67
CA ARG A 530 3.94 -15.76 -20.29
C ARG A 530 4.25 -14.28 -20.07
N THR A 531 5.18 -13.72 -20.83
CA THR A 531 5.74 -12.38 -20.57
C THR A 531 4.83 -11.26 -21.06
N SER A 532 4.08 -11.52 -22.13
CA SER A 532 3.40 -10.49 -22.92
C SER A 532 2.08 -10.01 -22.31
N PRO A 533 1.22 -10.91 -21.75
CA PRO A 533 0.07 -10.47 -20.95
C PRO A 533 0.49 -9.71 -19.70
N HIS A 534 1.60 -10.12 -19.07
CA HIS A 534 2.15 -9.42 -17.91
C HIS A 534 2.59 -7.99 -18.27
N LEU A 535 3.29 -7.80 -19.40
CA LEU A 535 3.70 -6.47 -19.86
C LEU A 535 2.52 -5.55 -20.18
N TRP A 536 1.46 -6.07 -20.82
CA TRP A 536 0.25 -5.30 -21.05
C TRP A 536 -0.40 -4.87 -19.72
N ARG A 537 -0.54 -5.80 -18.76
CA ARG A 537 -1.06 -5.49 -17.42
C ARG A 537 -0.21 -4.47 -16.68
N LEU A 538 1.12 -4.58 -16.75
CA LEU A 538 2.03 -3.59 -16.17
C LEU A 538 1.85 -2.21 -16.80
N ALA A 539 1.83 -2.13 -18.14
CA ALA A 539 1.63 -0.87 -18.86
C ALA A 539 0.26 -0.25 -18.54
N ALA A 540 -0.77 -1.09 -18.40
CA ALA A 540 -2.11 -0.71 -17.96
C ALA A 540 -2.14 -0.13 -16.53
N ASN A 541 -1.17 -0.48 -15.68
CA ASN A 541 -1.08 -0.05 -14.28
C ASN A 541 -0.14 1.16 -14.07
N VAL A 542 0.89 1.36 -14.90
CA VAL A 542 1.89 2.45 -14.75
C VAL A 542 1.32 3.81 -15.13
N ASP A 543 1.40 4.84 -14.28
CA ASP A 543 0.85 6.21 -14.46
C ASP A 543 1.42 7.05 -15.62
N ASN A 544 1.41 6.48 -16.82
CA ASN A 544 1.83 7.10 -18.07
C ASN A 544 0.96 6.55 -19.23
N GLU A 545 0.08 7.37 -19.81
CA GLU A 545 -0.80 6.94 -20.91
C GLU A 545 -0.02 6.52 -22.17
N GLN A 546 1.10 7.20 -22.44
CA GLN A 546 1.95 6.87 -23.57
C GLN A 546 2.51 5.46 -23.43
N MET A 547 2.81 5.01 -22.21
CA MET A 547 3.33 3.66 -21.94
C MET A 547 2.43 2.57 -22.51
N LEU A 548 1.12 2.65 -22.24
CA LEU A 548 0.14 1.67 -22.72
C LEU A 548 0.08 1.64 -24.26
N SER A 549 0.13 2.81 -24.90
CA SER A 549 0.16 2.90 -26.36
C SER A 549 1.44 2.30 -26.96
N HIS A 550 2.62 2.60 -26.38
CA HIS A 550 3.90 2.08 -26.84
C HIS A 550 3.98 0.56 -26.71
N VAL A 551 3.62 0.02 -25.54
CA VAL A 551 3.57 -1.42 -25.30
C VAL A 551 2.54 -2.09 -26.21
N GLY A 552 1.38 -1.46 -26.44
CA GLY A 552 0.38 -1.96 -27.37
C GLY A 552 0.86 -2.08 -28.81
N ARG A 553 1.44 -1.02 -29.37
CA ARG A 553 2.03 -1.04 -30.73
C ARG A 553 3.15 -2.05 -30.87
N LEU A 554 3.94 -2.20 -29.80
CA LEU A 554 4.97 -3.23 -29.75
C LEU A 554 4.36 -4.63 -29.86
N LEU A 555 3.32 -4.94 -29.08
CA LEU A 555 2.64 -6.23 -29.13
C LEU A 555 2.04 -6.49 -30.52
N ILE A 556 1.42 -5.48 -31.14
CA ILE A 556 0.90 -5.56 -32.52
C ILE A 556 2.01 -5.94 -33.51
N HIS A 557 3.14 -5.23 -33.47
CA HIS A 557 4.26 -5.47 -34.37
C HIS A 557 4.86 -6.88 -34.21
N VAL A 558 4.99 -7.35 -32.97
CA VAL A 558 5.45 -8.72 -32.69
C VAL A 558 4.48 -9.76 -33.26
N ALA A 559 3.17 -9.54 -33.12
CA ALA A 559 2.16 -10.41 -33.70
C ALA A 559 2.17 -10.41 -35.24
N GLU A 560 2.38 -9.24 -35.89
CA GLU A 560 2.55 -9.14 -37.35
C GLU A 560 3.73 -9.99 -37.83
N LYS A 561 4.88 -9.90 -37.15
CA LYS A 561 6.07 -10.67 -37.49
C LYS A 561 5.91 -12.17 -37.24
N ALA A 562 5.32 -12.55 -36.10
CA ALA A 562 5.05 -13.95 -35.81
C ALA A 562 4.18 -14.58 -36.91
N ARG A 563 3.16 -13.84 -37.37
CA ARG A 563 2.31 -14.24 -38.52
C ARG A 563 3.11 -14.34 -39.83
N ALA A 564 4.01 -13.39 -40.10
CA ALA A 564 4.82 -13.41 -41.32
C ALA A 564 5.82 -14.58 -41.37
N ASN A 565 6.38 -14.98 -40.21
CA ASN A 565 7.35 -16.06 -40.10
C ASN A 565 6.72 -17.47 -40.09
N GLY A 566 5.45 -17.60 -39.72
CA GLY A 566 4.70 -18.87 -39.65
C GLY A 566 4.12 -19.38 -40.97
N ALA A 567 4.76 -19.07 -42.11
CA ALA A 567 4.27 -19.40 -43.45
C ALA A 567 4.27 -20.93 -43.69
N GLY A 568 3.16 -21.60 -43.36
CA GLY A 568 3.02 -23.03 -43.64
C GLY A 568 1.63 -23.63 -43.48
N ASP A 569 0.82 -23.19 -42.51
CA ASP A 569 -0.52 -23.76 -42.33
C ASP A 569 -1.58 -22.68 -42.04
N SER A 570 -2.58 -22.60 -42.93
CA SER A 570 -3.53 -21.48 -43.10
C SER A 570 -4.50 -21.23 -41.93
N ARG A 571 -4.24 -21.81 -40.75
CA ARG A 571 -5.01 -21.60 -39.51
C ARG A 571 -4.15 -21.52 -38.26
N ASP A 572 -2.82 -21.51 -38.37
CA ASP A 572 -1.97 -21.33 -37.19
C ASP A 572 -1.96 -19.86 -36.75
N THR A 573 -3.02 -19.57 -35.99
CA THR A 573 -3.45 -18.33 -35.35
C THR A 573 -2.48 -17.84 -34.28
N THR A 574 -1.23 -18.28 -34.27
CA THR A 574 -0.33 -18.18 -33.12
C THR A 574 -0.09 -16.73 -32.70
N GLY A 575 0.13 -15.82 -33.66
CA GLY A 575 0.32 -14.38 -33.37
C GLY A 575 -0.96 -13.66 -32.92
N ALA A 576 -2.10 -13.94 -33.56
CA ALA A 576 -3.40 -13.36 -33.22
C ALA A 576 -3.91 -13.84 -31.86
N ARG A 577 -3.85 -15.16 -31.62
CA ARG A 577 -4.23 -15.81 -30.37
C ARG A 577 -3.32 -15.39 -29.22
N TRP A 578 -2.04 -15.19 -29.49
CA TRP A 578 -1.10 -14.63 -28.53
C TRP A 578 -1.45 -13.16 -28.18
N LEU A 579 -1.72 -12.32 -29.17
CA LEU A 579 -2.13 -10.93 -28.93
C LEU A 579 -3.45 -10.89 -28.14
N LEU A 580 -4.39 -11.78 -28.44
CA LEU A 580 -5.61 -11.97 -27.67
C LEU A 580 -5.35 -12.32 -26.20
N SER A 581 -4.39 -13.22 -25.92
CA SER A 581 -4.02 -13.56 -24.54
C SER A 581 -3.51 -12.35 -23.74
N CYS A 582 -3.00 -11.31 -24.41
CA CYS A 582 -2.58 -10.08 -23.74
C CYS A 582 -3.78 -9.23 -23.27
N PHE A 583 -4.93 -9.36 -23.94
CA PHE A 583 -6.14 -8.60 -23.66
C PHE A 583 -7.18 -9.39 -22.85
N LEU A 584 -6.99 -10.71 -22.70
CA LEU A 584 -7.90 -11.62 -22.00
C LEU A 584 -7.37 -11.98 -20.60
N ALA A 585 -8.27 -12.40 -19.71
CA ALA A 585 -7.91 -12.97 -18.42
C ALA A 585 -7.41 -14.42 -18.59
N GLU A 586 -6.34 -14.80 -17.89
CA GLU A 586 -5.74 -16.14 -17.97
C GLU A 586 -6.42 -17.18 -17.05
N HIS A 587 -7.20 -16.74 -16.06
CA HIS A 587 -7.74 -17.60 -15.00
C HIS A 587 -9.19 -17.25 -14.63
N ASP A 588 -9.93 -18.26 -14.16
CA ASP A 588 -11.35 -18.18 -13.81
C ASP A 588 -11.74 -17.17 -12.71
N ASN A 589 -10.76 -16.61 -12.00
CA ASN A 589 -11.00 -15.67 -10.90
C ASN A 589 -10.45 -14.27 -11.16
N GLN A 590 -9.89 -14.00 -12.35
CA GLN A 590 -9.40 -12.67 -12.69
C GLN A 590 -10.43 -11.93 -13.54
N ASP A 591 -10.62 -10.65 -13.23
CA ASP A 591 -11.39 -9.78 -14.09
C ASP A 591 -10.63 -9.55 -15.42
N PRO A 592 -11.35 -9.38 -16.53
CA PRO A 592 -10.75 -9.04 -17.82
C PRO A 592 -9.88 -7.78 -17.71
N PRO A 593 -8.70 -7.72 -18.34
CA PRO A 593 -7.83 -6.54 -18.30
C PRO A 593 -8.54 -5.21 -18.65
N LEU A 594 -9.48 -5.24 -19.61
CA LEU A 594 -10.29 -4.08 -19.96
C LEU A 594 -11.24 -3.68 -18.82
N HIS A 595 -11.83 -4.65 -18.11
CA HIS A 595 -12.68 -4.38 -16.96
C HIS A 595 -11.88 -3.77 -15.82
N THR A 596 -10.71 -4.34 -15.49
CA THR A 596 -9.80 -3.76 -14.49
C THR A 596 -9.39 -2.33 -14.86
N LEU A 597 -9.05 -2.09 -16.13
CA LEU A 597 -8.76 -0.75 -16.64
C LEU A 597 -9.95 0.22 -16.50
N LEU A 598 -11.17 -0.23 -16.78
CA LEU A 598 -12.39 0.57 -16.64
C LEU A 598 -12.66 0.95 -15.17
N VAL A 599 -12.49 0.01 -14.24
CA VAL A 599 -12.74 0.23 -12.81
C VAL A 599 -11.65 1.10 -12.19
N GLU A 600 -10.39 0.74 -12.41
CA GLU A 600 -9.27 1.32 -11.69
C GLU A 600 -8.69 2.56 -12.38
N ARG A 601 -8.69 2.61 -13.72
CA ARG A 601 -7.96 3.61 -14.53
C ARG A 601 -8.73 4.05 -15.79
N PRO A 602 -9.97 4.53 -15.66
CA PRO A 602 -10.92 4.68 -16.77
C PRO A 602 -10.44 5.59 -17.90
N GLN A 603 -9.61 6.59 -17.61
CA GLN A 603 -9.01 7.50 -18.58
C GLN A 603 -8.14 6.80 -19.64
N ARG A 604 -7.65 5.58 -19.37
CA ARG A 604 -6.75 4.83 -20.27
C ARG A 604 -7.47 3.89 -21.22
N VAL A 605 -8.77 3.70 -21.02
CA VAL A 605 -9.60 2.80 -21.81
C VAL A 605 -9.59 3.21 -23.28
N LYS A 606 -9.56 4.52 -23.55
CA LYS A 606 -9.43 5.05 -24.91
C LYS A 606 -8.12 4.60 -25.57
N THR A 607 -7.00 4.69 -24.86
CA THR A 607 -5.69 4.24 -25.36
C THR A 607 -5.69 2.73 -25.63
N ALA A 608 -6.27 1.94 -24.73
CA ALA A 608 -6.42 0.49 -24.89
C ALA A 608 -7.27 0.16 -26.14
N LEU A 609 -8.41 0.84 -26.32
CA LEU A 609 -9.23 0.72 -27.52
C LEU A 609 -8.44 1.05 -28.78
N GLY A 610 -7.68 2.15 -28.78
CA GLY A 610 -6.85 2.55 -29.91
C GLY A 610 -5.89 1.45 -30.35
N VAL A 611 -5.26 0.76 -29.39
CA VAL A 611 -4.40 -0.40 -29.66
C VAL A 611 -5.19 -1.57 -30.24
N MET A 612 -6.34 -1.93 -29.64
CA MET A 612 -7.17 -3.05 -30.14
C MET A 612 -7.71 -2.79 -31.56
N VAL A 613 -8.12 -1.56 -31.85
CA VAL A 613 -8.56 -1.12 -33.18
C VAL A 613 -7.42 -1.11 -34.18
N GLU A 614 -6.22 -0.67 -33.78
CA GLU A 614 -5.02 -0.76 -34.61
C GLU A 614 -4.72 -2.21 -34.97
N ALA A 615 -4.77 -3.14 -34.00
CA ALA A 615 -4.60 -4.57 -34.23
C ALA A 615 -5.64 -5.15 -35.22
N TYR A 616 -6.90 -4.72 -35.13
CA TYR A 616 -7.96 -5.07 -36.07
C TYR A 616 -7.67 -4.52 -37.49
N GLY A 617 -7.25 -3.26 -37.59
CA GLY A 617 -6.85 -2.66 -38.87
C GLY A 617 -5.69 -3.39 -39.55
N LYS A 618 -4.79 -4.00 -38.76
CA LYS A 618 -3.70 -4.87 -39.22
C LYS A 618 -4.12 -6.33 -39.49
N GLN A 619 -5.42 -6.63 -39.40
CA GLN A 619 -5.99 -7.97 -39.56
C GLN A 619 -5.42 -9.01 -38.57
N LEU A 620 -4.91 -8.57 -37.41
CA LEU A 620 -4.46 -9.47 -36.34
C LEU A 620 -5.61 -9.92 -35.44
N LEU A 621 -6.70 -9.15 -35.43
CA LEU A 621 -7.96 -9.50 -34.79
C LEU A 621 -9.06 -9.54 -35.84
N SER A 622 -9.96 -10.51 -35.74
CA SER A 622 -11.24 -10.50 -36.45
C SER A 622 -12.21 -9.52 -35.79
N ARG A 623 -13.28 -9.15 -36.51
CA ARG A 623 -14.36 -8.32 -35.94
C ARG A 623 -14.96 -8.99 -34.71
N PHE A 624 -15.19 -10.31 -34.77
CA PHE A 624 -15.74 -11.08 -33.66
C PHE A 624 -14.84 -11.01 -32.43
N GLU A 625 -13.54 -11.27 -32.58
CA GLU A 625 -12.57 -11.20 -31.48
C GLU A 625 -12.49 -9.81 -30.86
N LEU A 626 -12.46 -8.74 -31.67
CA LEU A 626 -12.47 -7.37 -31.15
C LEU A 626 -13.74 -7.08 -30.34
N LEU A 627 -14.91 -7.45 -30.84
CA LEU A 627 -16.17 -7.27 -30.10
C LEU A 627 -16.19 -8.06 -28.79
N THR A 628 -15.63 -9.27 -28.79
CA THR A 628 -15.48 -10.11 -27.60
C THR A 628 -14.57 -9.45 -26.55
N LEU A 629 -13.44 -8.86 -26.97
CA LEU A 629 -12.57 -8.08 -26.08
C LEU A 629 -13.26 -6.86 -25.49
N LEU A 630 -13.98 -6.10 -26.33
CA LEU A 630 -14.72 -4.90 -25.90
C LEU A 630 -15.86 -5.23 -24.94
N ARG A 631 -16.44 -6.43 -25.06
CA ARG A 631 -17.42 -6.97 -24.10
C ARG A 631 -16.77 -7.43 -22.80
N GLY A 632 -15.45 -7.61 -22.77
CA GLY A 632 -14.73 -8.16 -21.62
C GLY A 632 -14.89 -9.67 -21.45
N ASN A 633 -15.22 -10.44 -22.49
CA ASN A 633 -15.40 -11.88 -22.33
C ASN A 633 -14.07 -12.61 -22.07
N ARG A 634 -14.12 -13.87 -21.59
CA ARG A 634 -12.93 -14.68 -21.27
C ARG A 634 -12.42 -15.45 -22.49
N SER A 635 -11.20 -16.01 -22.39
CA SER A 635 -10.61 -16.84 -23.45
C SER A 635 -11.40 -18.10 -23.73
N ASP A 636 -12.00 -18.69 -22.70
CA ASP A 636 -12.69 -19.98 -22.82
C ASP A 636 -14.02 -19.82 -23.58
N ASP A 637 -14.63 -18.63 -23.50
CA ASP A 637 -15.81 -18.24 -24.28
C ASP A 637 -15.55 -18.12 -25.79
N LEU A 638 -14.27 -18.03 -26.21
CA LEU A 638 -13.90 -17.98 -27.63
C LEU A 638 -13.78 -19.37 -28.26
N LEU A 639 -13.59 -20.42 -27.45
CA LEU A 639 -13.27 -21.77 -27.93
C LEU A 639 -14.42 -22.75 -27.79
N ASP A 640 -15.32 -22.55 -26.82
CA ASP A 640 -16.53 -23.35 -26.66
C ASP A 640 -17.79 -22.52 -26.95
N LEU A 641 -18.79 -23.18 -27.54
CA LEU A 641 -20.09 -22.64 -27.96
C LEU A 641 -20.70 -21.65 -26.94
N PRO A 642 -21.52 -20.67 -27.39
CA PRO A 642 -21.92 -19.51 -26.61
C PRO A 642 -22.60 -19.92 -25.31
N SER A 643 -21.83 -19.90 -24.22
CA SER A 643 -22.40 -19.93 -22.88
C SER A 643 -23.04 -18.56 -22.65
N PRO A 644 -24.37 -18.49 -22.41
CA PRO A 644 -25.07 -17.22 -22.17
C PRO A 644 -24.65 -16.52 -20.86
N LEU A 645 -23.71 -17.11 -20.11
CA LEU A 645 -23.18 -16.60 -18.85
C LEU A 645 -21.74 -16.08 -18.97
N ALA A 646 -21.22 -15.89 -20.20
CA ALA A 646 -19.93 -15.26 -20.44
C ALA A 646 -19.83 -13.94 -19.64
N LEU A 647 -18.77 -13.83 -18.85
CA LEU A 647 -18.54 -12.72 -17.93
C LEU A 647 -18.17 -11.46 -18.70
N SER A 648 -19.18 -10.72 -19.15
CA SER A 648 -19.03 -9.41 -19.77
C SER A 648 -18.60 -8.36 -18.73
N VAL A 649 -18.14 -7.18 -19.19
CA VAL A 649 -17.90 -6.00 -18.35
C VAL A 649 -19.13 -5.81 -17.46
N ARG A 650 -18.95 -6.06 -16.16
CA ARG A 650 -20.00 -5.91 -15.17
C ARG A 650 -20.18 -4.43 -14.88
N LEU A 651 -21.12 -3.78 -15.56
CA LEU A 651 -21.51 -2.39 -15.32
C LEU A 651 -21.97 -2.20 -13.88
N SER A 652 -22.56 -3.23 -13.26
CA SER A 652 -22.81 -3.30 -11.82
C SER A 652 -21.57 -3.04 -10.95
N GLN A 653 -20.37 -3.39 -11.42
CA GLN A 653 -19.10 -3.16 -10.73
C GLN A 653 -18.41 -1.84 -11.14
N LEU A 654 -18.89 -1.15 -12.18
CA LEU A 654 -18.43 0.21 -12.53
C LEU A 654 -19.06 1.24 -11.58
N SER A 655 -18.68 1.18 -10.31
CA SER A 655 -19.26 2.01 -9.24
C SER A 655 -18.97 3.51 -9.39
N SER A 656 -17.94 3.89 -10.15
CA SER A 656 -17.62 5.30 -10.40
C SER A 656 -18.31 5.84 -11.66
N LYS A 657 -18.84 7.06 -11.56
CA LYS A 657 -19.42 7.79 -12.71
C LYS A 657 -18.41 7.90 -13.86
N ASP A 658 -17.15 8.12 -13.54
CA ASP A 658 -16.09 8.29 -14.53
C ASP A 658 -15.81 7.00 -15.30
N ALA A 659 -15.85 5.83 -14.65
CA ALA A 659 -15.70 4.54 -15.32
C ALA A 659 -16.77 4.32 -16.40
N LEU A 660 -18.02 4.62 -16.06
CA LEU A 660 -19.14 4.47 -16.99
C LEU A 660 -19.09 5.49 -18.14
N ILE A 661 -18.73 6.75 -17.85
CA ILE A 661 -18.57 7.78 -18.89
C ILE A 661 -17.48 7.35 -19.88
N ASN A 662 -16.35 6.86 -19.38
CA ASN A 662 -15.26 6.39 -20.23
C ASN A 662 -15.63 5.11 -21.00
N TYR A 663 -16.39 4.18 -20.40
CA TYR A 663 -16.92 3.02 -21.12
C TYR A 663 -17.82 3.43 -22.29
N VAL A 664 -18.77 4.32 -22.04
CA VAL A 664 -19.67 4.84 -23.08
C VAL A 664 -18.90 5.60 -24.15
N ALA A 665 -17.92 6.43 -23.77
CA ALA A 665 -17.06 7.14 -24.71
C ALA A 665 -16.28 6.15 -25.60
N MET A 666 -15.71 5.11 -25.01
CA MET A 666 -15.06 4.01 -25.71
C MET A 666 -16.00 3.33 -26.72
N LEU A 667 -17.23 2.99 -26.32
CA LEU A 667 -18.21 2.37 -27.22
C LEU A 667 -18.63 3.30 -28.37
N ASN A 668 -18.72 4.61 -28.13
CA ASN A 668 -18.96 5.59 -29.18
C ASN A 668 -17.81 5.66 -30.19
N GLU A 669 -16.57 5.60 -29.72
CA GLU A 669 -15.39 5.59 -30.58
C GLU A 669 -15.27 4.28 -31.38
N ALA A 670 -15.56 3.15 -30.73
CA ALA A 670 -15.65 1.85 -31.39
C ALA A 670 -16.74 1.83 -32.47
N ASP A 671 -17.91 2.42 -32.21
CA ASP A 671 -19.00 2.55 -33.19
C ASP A 671 -18.60 3.37 -34.41
N VAL A 672 -18.00 4.54 -34.20
CA VAL A 672 -17.53 5.39 -35.30
C VAL A 672 -16.48 4.67 -36.15
N THR A 673 -15.65 3.86 -35.52
CA THR A 673 -14.54 3.18 -36.21
C THR A 673 -14.95 1.88 -36.89
N LEU A 674 -15.87 1.13 -36.29
CA LEU A 674 -16.26 -0.22 -36.71
C LEU A 674 -17.63 -0.27 -37.40
N ASP A 675 -18.40 0.82 -37.38
CA ASP A 675 -19.80 0.86 -37.82
C ASP A 675 -20.61 -0.26 -37.14
N LEU A 676 -20.83 -0.10 -35.83
CA LEU A 676 -21.50 -1.12 -35.03
C LEU A 676 -23.00 -1.15 -35.34
N THR A 677 -23.53 -2.36 -35.51
CA THR A 677 -24.98 -2.56 -35.66
C THR A 677 -25.70 -2.35 -34.32
N SER A 678 -27.02 -2.05 -34.37
CA SER A 678 -27.87 -1.97 -33.17
C SER A 678 -27.69 -3.21 -32.26
N ASN A 679 -27.66 -4.41 -32.84
CA ASN A 679 -27.49 -5.66 -32.08
C ASN A 679 -26.10 -5.78 -31.42
N GLU A 680 -25.05 -5.31 -32.09
CA GLU A 680 -23.70 -5.31 -31.52
C GLU A 680 -23.59 -4.33 -30.35
N LEU A 681 -24.13 -3.11 -30.51
CA LEU A 681 -24.23 -2.10 -29.44
C LEU A 681 -24.96 -2.64 -28.21
N LEU A 682 -26.12 -3.29 -28.42
CA LEU A 682 -26.89 -3.90 -27.35
C LEU A 682 -26.12 -5.03 -26.65
N GLY A 683 -25.28 -5.77 -27.39
CA GLY A 683 -24.49 -6.85 -26.83
C GLY A 683 -23.52 -6.43 -25.73
N PHE A 684 -23.13 -5.14 -25.67
CA PHE A 684 -22.30 -4.57 -24.60
C PHE A 684 -23.04 -4.28 -23.30
N PHE A 685 -24.38 -4.34 -23.34
CA PHE A 685 -25.27 -4.06 -22.21
C PHE A 685 -26.17 -5.28 -21.95
N ARG A 686 -25.66 -6.49 -22.17
CA ARG A 686 -26.30 -7.74 -21.75
C ARG A 686 -25.48 -8.34 -20.61
N GLU A 687 -25.79 -7.94 -19.38
CA GLU A 687 -25.26 -8.55 -18.14
C GLU A 687 -26.28 -9.57 -17.63
N GLY A 688 -26.17 -10.82 -18.11
CA GLY A 688 -27.06 -11.89 -17.67
C GLY A 688 -28.54 -11.49 -17.62
N LEU A 689 -29.12 -11.57 -16.42
CA LEU A 689 -30.56 -11.47 -16.14
C LEU A 689 -30.97 -10.12 -15.51
N ALA A 690 -30.19 -9.04 -15.58
CA ALA A 690 -30.53 -7.75 -14.96
C ALA A 690 -30.70 -6.60 -15.97
N PRO A 691 -31.60 -5.61 -15.73
CA PRO A 691 -31.65 -4.38 -16.53
C PRO A 691 -30.36 -3.60 -16.35
N VAL A 692 -29.69 -3.32 -17.46
CA VAL A 692 -28.39 -2.65 -17.41
C VAL A 692 -28.46 -1.18 -16.99
N THR A 693 -29.60 -0.50 -17.22
CA THR A 693 -29.84 0.85 -16.69
C THR A 693 -29.90 0.91 -15.16
N PHE A 694 -30.12 -0.23 -14.48
CA PHE A 694 -30.34 -0.29 -13.02
C PHE A 694 -29.49 -1.37 -12.33
N ALA A 695 -28.39 -1.79 -12.97
CA ALA A 695 -27.46 -2.79 -12.44
C ALA A 695 -26.61 -2.27 -11.26
N PHE A 696 -26.67 -0.98 -10.94
CA PHE A 696 -25.86 -0.36 -9.88
C PHE A 696 -26.49 -0.57 -8.48
N ASP A 697 -25.66 -0.99 -7.52
CA ASP A 697 -25.98 -0.98 -6.08
C ASP A 697 -24.83 -0.31 -5.31
N PRO A 698 -25.08 0.63 -4.38
CA PRO A 698 -26.35 1.25 -4.03
C PRO A 698 -26.77 2.36 -5.03
N PRO A 699 -28.05 2.77 -5.03
CA PRO A 699 -28.62 3.62 -6.08
C PRO A 699 -28.31 5.12 -5.93
N GLU A 700 -27.19 5.45 -5.28
CA GLU A 700 -26.58 6.79 -5.21
C GLU A 700 -25.65 7.08 -6.39
N ALA A 701 -25.29 6.06 -7.18
CA ALA A 701 -24.42 6.24 -8.35
C ALA A 701 -25.16 7.01 -9.46
N MET A 702 -24.54 8.05 -10.04
CA MET A 702 -25.03 8.76 -11.24
C MET A 702 -25.05 7.88 -12.52
N GLY A 703 -24.78 6.57 -12.39
CA GLY A 703 -24.64 5.63 -13.50
C GLY A 703 -25.89 5.49 -14.38
N PRO A 704 -27.08 5.24 -13.81
CA PRO A 704 -28.33 5.12 -14.57
C PRO A 704 -28.58 6.33 -15.46
N SER A 705 -28.41 7.54 -14.93
CA SER A 705 -28.60 8.78 -15.69
C SER A 705 -27.66 8.87 -16.89
N VAL A 706 -26.37 8.52 -16.74
CA VAL A 706 -25.41 8.54 -17.86
C VAL A 706 -25.84 7.58 -18.98
N LEU A 707 -26.29 6.37 -18.63
CA LEU A 707 -26.78 5.40 -19.62
C LEU A 707 -28.06 5.86 -20.31
N MET A 708 -29.05 6.36 -19.56
CA MET A 708 -30.32 6.84 -20.11
C MET A 708 -30.11 7.94 -21.16
N HIS A 709 -29.30 8.95 -20.82
CA HIS A 709 -28.97 10.04 -21.75
C HIS A 709 -28.20 9.53 -22.98
N THR A 710 -27.30 8.57 -22.78
CA THR A 710 -26.54 7.94 -23.88
C THR A 710 -27.46 7.18 -24.83
N PHE A 711 -28.34 6.35 -24.29
CA PHE A 711 -29.29 5.57 -25.09
C PHE A 711 -30.28 6.45 -25.83
N LEU A 712 -30.77 7.53 -25.20
CA LEU A 712 -31.58 8.53 -25.88
C LEU A 712 -30.82 9.18 -27.05
N LYS A 713 -29.57 9.56 -26.84
CA LYS A 713 -28.72 10.12 -27.91
C LYS A 713 -28.56 9.13 -29.06
N TRP A 714 -28.29 7.86 -28.77
CA TRP A 714 -28.19 6.81 -29.80
C TRP A 714 -29.50 6.61 -30.57
N LEU A 715 -30.64 6.64 -29.88
CA LEU A 715 -31.96 6.56 -30.49
C LEU A 715 -32.23 7.75 -31.42
N GLN A 716 -31.89 8.97 -30.98
CA GLN A 716 -32.03 10.19 -31.79
C GLN A 716 -31.14 10.13 -33.04
N GLN A 717 -29.93 9.59 -32.90
CA GLN A 717 -28.96 9.36 -33.98
C GLN A 717 -29.32 8.17 -34.88
N LYS A 718 -30.41 7.43 -34.59
CA LYS A 718 -30.82 6.19 -35.30
C LYS A 718 -29.77 5.07 -35.25
N ARG A 719 -28.88 5.08 -34.25
CA ARG A 719 -27.88 4.04 -34.02
C ARG A 719 -28.48 2.78 -33.39
N ILE A 720 -29.54 2.95 -32.61
CA ILE A 720 -30.37 1.87 -32.08
C ILE A 720 -31.83 2.06 -32.50
N GLN A 721 -32.54 0.95 -32.64
CA GLN A 721 -33.96 0.96 -32.98
C GLN A 721 -34.83 1.25 -31.75
N PRO A 722 -36.04 1.83 -31.92
CA PRO A 722 -36.97 2.06 -30.81
C PRO A 722 -37.26 0.81 -29.97
N THR A 723 -37.41 -0.36 -30.62
CA THR A 723 -37.66 -1.64 -29.94
C THR A 723 -36.50 -2.08 -29.07
N ASP A 724 -35.26 -1.75 -29.46
CA ASP A 724 -34.06 -2.11 -28.74
C ASP A 724 -33.76 -1.14 -27.60
N TRP A 725 -34.04 0.15 -27.82
CA TRP A 725 -34.05 1.14 -26.74
C TRP A 725 -35.08 0.78 -25.67
N MET A 726 -36.28 0.35 -26.06
CA MET A 726 -37.29 -0.15 -25.12
C MET A 726 -36.77 -1.29 -24.27
N LYS A 727 -36.08 -2.28 -24.86
CA LYS A 727 -35.46 -3.39 -24.13
C LYS A 727 -34.46 -2.88 -23.07
N LEU A 728 -33.59 -1.94 -23.43
CA LEU A 728 -32.60 -1.36 -22.51
C LEU A 728 -33.22 -0.57 -21.34
N MET A 729 -34.43 -0.02 -21.55
CA MET A 729 -35.13 0.78 -20.54
C MET A 729 -36.13 -0.04 -19.71
N THR A 730 -36.40 -1.32 -20.05
CA THR A 730 -37.51 -2.10 -19.45
C THR A 730 -37.19 -3.55 -18.98
N LEU A 731 -36.08 -4.20 -19.38
CA LEU A 731 -35.88 -5.66 -19.17
C LEU A 731 -35.46 -6.08 -17.74
N PRO A 732 -35.71 -7.32 -17.26
CA PRO A 732 -35.68 -8.54 -18.06
C PRO A 732 -36.93 -9.43 -18.02
N HIS A 733 -37.03 -10.16 -19.14
CA HIS A 733 -37.99 -11.19 -19.47
C HIS A 733 -38.24 -12.18 -18.33
N VAL A 734 -39.52 -12.39 -18.03
CA VAL A 734 -40.10 -13.16 -16.91
C VAL A 734 -39.82 -14.67 -16.97
N HIS A 735 -39.10 -15.20 -17.98
CA HIS A 735 -39.06 -16.64 -18.22
C HIS A 735 -37.93 -17.43 -17.54
N GLU A 736 -36.94 -16.81 -16.89
CA GLU A 736 -35.75 -17.55 -16.42
C GLU A 736 -35.44 -17.46 -14.91
N VAL A 737 -36.07 -16.59 -14.10
CA VAL A 737 -35.75 -16.49 -12.66
C VAL A 737 -37.01 -16.36 -11.82
N GLY A 738 -37.18 -17.26 -10.86
CA GLY A 738 -38.31 -17.30 -9.93
C GLY A 738 -38.35 -16.18 -8.88
N GLU A 739 -37.64 -15.06 -9.07
CA GLU A 739 -37.57 -13.96 -8.11
C GLU A 739 -37.89 -12.59 -8.74
N SER A 740 -38.99 -12.01 -8.25
CA SER A 740 -39.52 -10.63 -8.40
C SER A 740 -39.65 -10.03 -9.83
N PRO A 741 -40.89 -9.85 -10.33
CA PRO A 741 -41.13 -9.43 -11.72
C PRO A 741 -41.06 -7.91 -12.02
N ASN A 742 -40.78 -7.01 -11.04
CA ASN A 742 -40.54 -5.57 -11.34
C ASN A 742 -39.25 -4.99 -10.77
N PHE A 743 -38.11 -5.36 -11.36
CA PHE A 743 -36.82 -4.85 -10.89
C PHE A 743 -36.62 -3.35 -11.16
N VAL A 744 -37.17 -2.82 -12.27
CA VAL A 744 -36.99 -1.41 -12.69
C VAL A 744 -37.74 -0.44 -11.79
N ALA A 745 -39.05 -0.65 -11.57
CA ALA A 745 -39.85 0.21 -10.71
C ALA A 745 -39.29 0.25 -9.29
N ARG A 746 -38.94 -0.92 -8.74
CA ARG A 746 -38.35 -1.03 -7.41
C ARG A 746 -37.00 -0.30 -7.30
N LYS A 747 -36.12 -0.42 -8.31
CA LYS A 747 -34.84 0.29 -8.32
C LYS A 747 -35.01 1.81 -8.47
N LEU A 748 -35.95 2.28 -9.30
CA LEU A 748 -36.29 3.71 -9.40
C LEU A 748 -36.82 4.26 -8.06
N CYS A 749 -37.65 3.49 -7.35
CA CYS A 749 -38.15 3.84 -6.02
C CYS A 749 -37.11 3.73 -4.91
N ALA A 750 -36.00 3.02 -5.13
CA ALA A 750 -34.86 3.00 -4.22
C ALA A 750 -33.85 4.11 -4.52
N ALA A 751 -33.77 4.62 -5.77
CA ALA A 751 -32.79 5.60 -6.22
C ALA A 751 -33.05 7.05 -5.82
N ASN A 752 -32.00 7.88 -5.81
CA ASN A 752 -32.13 9.33 -5.58
C ASN A 752 -33.25 9.93 -6.45
N PRO A 753 -34.11 10.84 -5.93
CA PRO A 753 -35.12 11.55 -6.70
C PRO A 753 -34.66 12.09 -8.07
N GLN A 754 -33.39 12.53 -8.17
CA GLN A 754 -32.82 13.00 -9.43
C GLN A 754 -32.80 11.92 -10.51
N THR A 755 -32.49 10.66 -10.16
CA THR A 755 -32.45 9.54 -11.11
C THR A 755 -33.83 9.27 -11.71
N LEU A 756 -34.89 9.34 -10.90
CA LEU A 756 -36.26 9.23 -11.40
C LEU A 756 -36.62 10.43 -12.30
N SER A 757 -36.22 11.64 -11.92
CA SER A 757 -36.41 12.84 -12.75
C SER A 757 -35.74 12.70 -14.12
N ASP A 758 -34.48 12.25 -14.15
CA ASP A 758 -33.72 12.03 -15.37
C ASP A 758 -34.35 10.94 -16.27
N TYR A 759 -34.87 9.86 -15.66
CA TYR A 759 -35.60 8.81 -16.36
C TYR A 759 -36.87 9.39 -17.03
N LEU A 760 -37.71 10.08 -16.27
CA LEU A 760 -38.95 10.66 -16.76
C LEU A 760 -38.70 11.71 -17.85
N HIS A 761 -37.68 12.55 -17.67
CA HIS A 761 -37.23 13.51 -18.67
C HIS A 761 -36.77 12.82 -19.96
N THR A 762 -35.99 11.75 -19.84
CA THR A 762 -35.50 10.96 -20.97
C THR A 762 -36.64 10.34 -21.77
N VAL A 763 -37.62 9.74 -21.08
CA VAL A 763 -38.82 9.13 -21.68
C VAL A 763 -39.67 10.19 -22.41
N ARG A 764 -39.92 11.34 -21.78
CA ARG A 764 -40.64 12.48 -22.37
C ARG A 764 -39.94 13.00 -23.64
N THR A 765 -38.62 13.09 -23.61
CA THR A 765 -37.81 13.56 -24.73
C THR A 765 -37.83 12.57 -25.90
N ALA A 766 -37.80 11.26 -25.63
CA ALA A 766 -37.94 10.23 -26.65
C ALA A 766 -39.30 10.31 -27.38
N LEU A 767 -40.38 10.54 -26.63
CA LEU A 767 -41.73 10.67 -27.19
C LEU A 767 -41.88 11.94 -28.04
N SER A 768 -41.51 13.10 -27.47
CA SER A 768 -41.63 14.40 -28.17
C SER A 768 -40.79 14.46 -29.45
N SER A 769 -39.69 13.70 -29.52
CA SER A 769 -38.87 13.55 -30.74
C SER A 769 -39.41 12.49 -31.72
N GLY A 770 -40.59 11.93 -31.47
CA GLY A 770 -41.26 10.94 -32.33
C GLY A 770 -40.52 9.60 -32.41
N ARG A 771 -39.68 9.29 -31.42
CA ARG A 771 -38.83 8.09 -31.42
C ARG A 771 -39.45 6.88 -30.76
N ILE A 772 -40.45 7.10 -29.91
CA ILE A 772 -41.27 6.06 -29.31
C ILE A 772 -42.75 6.34 -29.54
N SER A 773 -43.56 5.29 -29.55
CA SER A 773 -45.01 5.40 -29.63
C SER A 773 -45.63 5.76 -28.27
N ARG A 774 -46.89 6.19 -28.28
CA ARG A 774 -47.67 6.40 -27.05
C ARG A 774 -47.78 5.12 -26.22
N LEU A 775 -47.96 3.96 -26.87
CA LEU A 775 -48.00 2.68 -26.15
C LEU A 775 -46.69 2.40 -25.41
N GLN A 776 -45.55 2.67 -26.05
CA GLN A 776 -44.23 2.51 -25.44
C GLN A 776 -44.01 3.47 -24.27
N LEU A 777 -44.48 4.71 -24.36
CA LEU A 777 -44.52 5.66 -23.24
C LEU A 777 -45.25 5.06 -22.04
N LEU A 778 -46.46 4.52 -22.24
CA LEU A 778 -47.26 3.96 -21.16
C LEU A 778 -46.55 2.77 -20.49
N THR A 779 -45.93 1.89 -21.28
CA THR A 779 -45.09 0.79 -20.76
C THR A 779 -43.96 1.30 -19.86
N LEU A 780 -43.28 2.38 -20.24
CA LEU A 780 -42.18 2.97 -19.46
C LEU A 780 -42.66 3.67 -18.18
N LEU A 781 -43.77 4.41 -18.25
CA LEU A 781 -44.35 5.08 -17.08
C LEU A 781 -44.88 4.08 -16.07
N GLN A 782 -45.46 2.96 -16.52
CA GLN A 782 -45.83 1.86 -15.64
C GLN A 782 -44.61 1.07 -15.15
N SER A 783 -43.48 1.16 -15.88
CA SER A 783 -42.32 0.28 -15.72
C SER A 783 -42.73 -1.19 -15.69
N ARG A 784 -43.70 -1.57 -16.55
CA ARG A 784 -44.35 -2.88 -16.55
C ARG A 784 -44.54 -3.38 -17.96
N TYR A 785 -44.16 -4.63 -18.22
CA TYR A 785 -44.33 -5.24 -19.53
C TYR A 785 -45.81 -5.58 -19.79
N PRO A 786 -46.33 -5.39 -21.03
CA PRO A 786 -47.69 -5.79 -21.37
C PRO A 786 -47.91 -7.30 -21.14
N GLY A 787 -49.00 -7.65 -20.44
CA GLY A 787 -49.36 -9.05 -20.19
C GLY A 787 -49.01 -9.59 -18.80
N HIS A 788 -48.46 -8.75 -17.92
CA HIS A 788 -48.08 -9.12 -16.55
C HIS A 788 -48.79 -8.23 -15.50
N PRO A 789 -50.13 -8.31 -15.38
CA PRO A 789 -50.90 -7.48 -14.44
C PRO A 789 -50.50 -7.67 -12.98
N GLU A 790 -50.02 -8.85 -12.60
CA GLU A 790 -49.58 -9.22 -11.25
C GLU A 790 -48.37 -8.42 -10.73
N VAL A 791 -47.73 -7.67 -11.62
CA VAL A 791 -46.48 -6.95 -11.36
C VAL A 791 -46.81 -5.54 -10.90
N PRO A 792 -46.41 -5.12 -9.68
CA PRO A 792 -46.67 -3.77 -9.20
C PRO A 792 -46.06 -2.73 -10.13
N THR A 793 -46.76 -1.65 -10.42
CA THR A 793 -46.24 -0.58 -11.29
C THR A 793 -45.31 0.38 -10.54
N LEU A 794 -44.68 1.30 -11.26
CA LEU A 794 -43.93 2.41 -10.66
C LEU A 794 -44.80 3.25 -9.72
N ALA A 795 -46.02 3.59 -10.12
CA ALA A 795 -46.95 4.33 -9.27
C ALA A 795 -47.27 3.55 -7.98
N GLN A 796 -47.53 2.25 -8.10
CA GLN A 796 -47.77 1.40 -6.94
C GLN A 796 -46.56 1.35 -6.00
N HIS A 797 -45.34 1.18 -6.51
CA HIS A 797 -44.12 1.20 -5.67
C HIS A 797 -43.88 2.56 -5.00
N LEU A 798 -44.10 3.67 -5.71
CA LEU A 798 -44.04 5.02 -5.13
C LEU A 798 -45.06 5.20 -4.01
N VAL A 799 -46.14 4.43 -4.03
CA VAL A 799 -47.17 4.49 -3.00
C VAL A 799 -46.88 3.51 -1.85
N THR A 800 -46.45 2.28 -2.12
CA THR A 800 -46.41 1.21 -1.12
C THR A 800 -45.09 1.06 -0.37
N ASP A 801 -43.94 1.35 -1.00
CA ASP A 801 -42.59 1.04 -0.43
C ASP A 801 -41.96 2.20 0.35
N LEU A 802 -42.62 3.35 0.45
CA LEU A 802 -42.04 4.55 1.05
C LEU A 802 -42.48 4.72 2.51
N ASP A 803 -41.53 4.69 3.45
CA ASP A 803 -41.70 5.33 4.76
C ASP A 803 -42.16 6.78 4.50
N ALA A 804 -43.39 7.08 4.93
CA ALA A 804 -44.15 8.24 4.47
C ALA A 804 -43.52 9.60 4.81
N ASP A 805 -42.50 9.62 5.69
CA ASP A 805 -41.89 10.83 6.26
C ASP A 805 -40.44 11.09 5.82
N LEU A 806 -39.89 10.34 4.85
CA LEU A 806 -38.55 10.62 4.31
C LEU A 806 -38.61 11.64 3.14
N PRO A 807 -37.83 12.74 3.16
CA PRO A 807 -37.84 13.78 2.12
C PRO A 807 -37.65 13.28 0.68
N HIS A 808 -36.85 12.22 0.49
CA HIS A 808 -36.63 11.62 -0.83
C HIS A 808 -37.86 10.91 -1.41
N SER A 809 -38.74 10.40 -0.56
CA SER A 809 -39.98 9.74 -0.95
C SER A 809 -40.94 10.73 -1.61
N SER A 810 -41.18 11.87 -0.93
CA SER A 810 -42.02 12.95 -1.44
C SER A 810 -41.48 13.52 -2.76
N ALA A 811 -40.16 13.77 -2.84
CA ALA A 811 -39.56 14.29 -4.07
C ALA A 811 -39.74 13.36 -5.28
N ARG A 812 -39.62 12.03 -5.09
CA ARG A 812 -39.87 11.04 -6.16
C ARG A 812 -41.33 11.08 -6.62
N LEU A 813 -42.26 11.12 -5.67
CA LEU A 813 -43.68 11.21 -5.97
C LEU A 813 -44.03 12.50 -6.73
N GLN A 814 -43.46 13.63 -6.30
CA GLN A 814 -43.62 14.92 -6.98
C GLN A 814 -43.14 14.85 -8.42
N ASN A 815 -41.93 14.34 -8.66
CA ASN A 815 -41.35 14.24 -10.00
C ASN A 815 -42.24 13.40 -10.94
N PHE A 816 -42.79 12.28 -10.44
CA PHE A 816 -43.72 11.45 -11.20
C PHE A 816 -45.02 12.18 -11.55
N LEU A 817 -45.67 12.77 -10.54
CA LEU A 817 -46.93 13.50 -10.70
C LEU A 817 -46.79 14.71 -11.63
N THR A 818 -45.75 15.52 -11.45
CA THR A 818 -45.43 16.65 -12.33
C THR A 818 -45.23 16.19 -13.77
N THR A 819 -44.55 15.06 -14.00
CA THR A 819 -44.39 14.52 -15.35
C THR A 819 -45.73 14.14 -16.00
N LEU A 820 -46.67 13.56 -15.24
CA LEU A 820 -48.00 13.25 -15.77
C LEU A 820 -48.77 14.52 -16.17
N VAL A 821 -48.72 15.57 -15.34
CA VAL A 821 -49.32 16.88 -15.66
C VAL A 821 -48.74 17.45 -16.96
N GLU A 822 -47.41 17.48 -17.07
CA GLU A 822 -46.73 18.00 -18.25
C GLU A 822 -47.09 17.21 -19.51
N LEU A 823 -47.09 15.87 -19.44
CA LEU A 823 -47.46 15.02 -20.58
C LEU A 823 -48.91 15.25 -21.03
N SER A 824 -49.83 15.46 -20.08
CA SER A 824 -51.25 15.74 -20.39
C SER A 824 -51.41 17.12 -21.01
N MET A 825 -50.82 18.16 -20.41
CA MET A 825 -50.87 19.53 -20.94
C MET A 825 -50.27 19.66 -22.34
N LEU A 826 -49.26 18.84 -22.67
CA LEU A 826 -48.67 18.78 -24.00
C LEU A 826 -49.49 17.94 -25.01
N GLY A 827 -50.62 17.35 -24.59
CA GLY A 827 -51.45 16.47 -25.42
C GLY A 827 -50.75 15.17 -25.82
N LEU A 828 -49.72 14.78 -25.07
CA LEU A 828 -48.91 13.59 -25.35
C LEU A 828 -49.56 12.32 -24.80
N ILE A 829 -50.37 12.45 -23.75
CA ILE A 829 -51.27 11.42 -23.23
C ILE A 829 -52.71 11.93 -23.29
N THR A 830 -53.64 11.02 -23.54
CA THR A 830 -55.08 11.32 -23.52
C THR A 830 -55.64 11.17 -22.10
N ARG A 831 -56.80 11.77 -21.84
CA ARG A 831 -57.54 11.59 -20.58
C ARG A 831 -57.77 10.11 -20.23
N HIS A 832 -58.04 9.25 -21.22
CA HIS A 832 -58.23 7.81 -20.97
C HIS A 832 -56.93 7.14 -20.50
N GLU A 833 -55.80 7.48 -21.12
CA GLU A 833 -54.48 6.95 -20.74
C GLU A 833 -54.02 7.49 -19.37
N LEU A 834 -54.27 8.77 -19.09
CA LEU A 834 -54.02 9.37 -17.77
C LEU A 834 -54.85 8.67 -16.69
N ARG A 835 -56.14 8.42 -16.94
CA ARG A 835 -56.99 7.61 -16.05
C ARG A 835 -56.44 6.19 -15.89
N TYR A 836 -55.97 5.56 -16.96
CA TYR A 836 -55.39 4.21 -16.89
C TYR A 836 -54.12 4.16 -16.03
N LEU A 837 -53.24 5.16 -16.14
CA LEU A 837 -52.01 5.29 -15.32
C LEU A 837 -52.32 5.58 -13.84
N LEU A 838 -53.38 6.34 -13.56
CA LEU A 838 -53.77 6.66 -12.18
C LEU A 838 -54.60 5.54 -11.54
N LEU A 839 -55.55 4.94 -12.25
CA LEU A 839 -56.46 3.94 -11.68
C LEU A 839 -55.88 2.53 -11.66
N GLU A 840 -55.01 2.22 -12.63
CA GLU A 840 -54.30 0.94 -12.75
C GLU A 840 -55.22 -0.29 -12.59
N PRO A 841 -56.33 -0.39 -13.34
CA PRO A 841 -57.44 -1.30 -13.06
C PRO A 841 -57.04 -2.78 -13.04
N ASP A 842 -55.96 -3.15 -13.72
CA ASP A 842 -55.51 -4.53 -13.88
C ASP A 842 -54.52 -4.98 -12.79
N SER A 843 -54.00 -4.08 -11.94
CA SER A 843 -52.74 -4.29 -11.21
C SER A 843 -52.89 -4.73 -9.75
N ALA A 844 -54.06 -4.50 -9.14
CA ALA A 844 -54.25 -4.73 -7.72
C ALA A 844 -54.81 -6.14 -7.47
N PRO A 845 -54.18 -6.98 -6.63
CA PRO A 845 -54.74 -8.28 -6.22
C PRO A 845 -56.10 -8.17 -5.50
N GLN A 846 -56.54 -6.96 -5.15
CA GLN A 846 -57.83 -6.63 -4.53
C GLN A 846 -58.69 -5.64 -5.34
N GLY A 847 -58.28 -5.27 -6.57
CA GLY A 847 -59.03 -4.34 -7.43
C GLY A 847 -59.18 -2.92 -6.88
N ARG A 848 -58.31 -2.46 -5.96
CA ARG A 848 -58.32 -1.09 -5.44
C ARG A 848 -57.19 -0.28 -6.09
N PRO A 849 -57.46 0.94 -6.62
CA PRO A 849 -56.41 1.83 -7.10
C PRO A 849 -55.36 2.10 -6.02
N CYS A 850 -54.08 2.18 -6.39
CA CYS A 850 -52.99 2.37 -5.44
C CYS A 850 -53.16 3.64 -4.58
N TRP A 851 -53.68 4.72 -5.17
CA TRP A 851 -53.90 6.02 -4.53
C TRP A 851 -55.02 6.06 -3.48
N VAL A 852 -55.87 5.03 -3.38
CA VAL A 852 -56.94 4.98 -2.36
C VAL A 852 -56.36 4.99 -0.94
N SER A 853 -55.20 4.36 -0.77
CA SER A 853 -54.47 4.38 0.51
C SER A 853 -54.10 5.81 0.93
N ASP A 854 -53.66 6.64 -0.02
CA ASP A 854 -53.29 8.04 0.24
C ASP A 854 -54.51 8.96 0.46
N GLY A 855 -55.63 8.69 -0.22
CA GLY A 855 -56.89 9.41 0.03
C GLY A 855 -57.48 9.18 1.42
N GLN A 856 -57.10 8.08 2.08
CA GLN A 856 -57.50 7.73 3.44
C GLN A 856 -56.56 8.30 4.52
N LEU A 857 -55.38 8.81 4.16
CA LEU A 857 -54.45 9.46 5.10
C LEU A 857 -55.05 10.77 5.64
N PRO A 858 -54.69 11.25 6.85
CA PRO A 858 -55.12 12.57 7.32
C PRO A 858 -54.69 13.70 6.36
N ALA A 859 -55.54 14.72 6.19
CA ALA A 859 -55.28 15.85 5.28
C ALA A 859 -53.99 16.64 5.58
N GLN A 860 -53.43 16.47 6.77
CA GLN A 860 -52.19 17.11 7.21
C GLN A 860 -50.92 16.38 6.74
N VAL A 861 -51.03 15.16 6.22
CA VAL A 861 -49.89 14.39 5.71
C VAL A 861 -49.46 14.98 4.36
N SER A 862 -48.20 15.45 4.27
CA SER A 862 -47.66 16.12 3.08
C SER A 862 -47.87 15.32 1.79
N ARG A 863 -47.75 13.99 1.87
CA ARG A 863 -47.96 13.09 0.75
C ARG A 863 -49.38 13.13 0.16
N ARG A 864 -50.42 13.11 1.01
CA ARG A 864 -51.82 13.23 0.56
C ARG A 864 -52.04 14.56 -0.15
N ARG A 865 -51.54 15.66 0.43
CA ARG A 865 -51.66 17.00 -0.13
C ARG A 865 -51.02 17.09 -1.52
N MET A 866 -49.85 16.48 -1.73
CA MET A 866 -49.18 16.47 -3.04
C MET A 866 -50.00 15.74 -4.12
N VAL A 867 -50.65 14.63 -3.76
CA VAL A 867 -51.54 13.90 -4.68
C VAL A 867 -52.78 14.75 -4.99
N GLU A 868 -53.43 15.32 -3.97
CA GLU A 868 -54.61 16.19 -4.15
C GLU A 868 -54.26 17.43 -5.00
N ASP A 869 -53.16 18.13 -4.70
CA ASP A 869 -52.70 19.30 -5.46
C ASP A 869 -52.46 18.93 -6.95
N CYS A 870 -51.87 17.76 -7.24
CA CYS A 870 -51.67 17.31 -8.62
C CYS A 870 -53.00 17.01 -9.34
N LEU A 871 -53.94 16.35 -8.66
CA LEU A 871 -55.25 16.03 -9.21
C LEU A 871 -56.08 17.29 -9.46
N ASP A 872 -55.96 18.30 -8.59
CA ASP A 872 -56.59 19.60 -8.75
C ASP A 872 -56.06 20.36 -9.96
N VAL A 873 -54.73 20.30 -10.21
CA VAL A 873 -54.13 20.88 -11.42
C VAL A 873 -54.69 20.20 -12.68
N LEU A 874 -54.70 18.87 -12.73
CA LEU A 874 -55.24 18.10 -13.86
C LEU A 874 -56.75 18.35 -14.08
N HIS A 875 -57.52 18.53 -13.01
CA HIS A 875 -58.92 18.91 -13.08
C HIS A 875 -59.10 20.35 -13.61
N GLY A 876 -58.31 21.29 -13.08
CA GLY A 876 -58.33 22.70 -13.50
C GLY A 876 -57.96 22.91 -14.96
N THR A 877 -57.09 22.05 -15.52
CA THR A 877 -56.75 22.07 -16.95
C THR A 877 -57.75 21.31 -17.83
N GLY A 878 -58.75 20.65 -17.25
CA GLY A 878 -59.77 19.87 -17.98
C GLY A 878 -59.32 18.47 -18.42
N GLU A 879 -58.14 18.02 -17.96
CA GLU A 879 -57.56 16.72 -18.29
C GLU A 879 -58.25 15.57 -17.52
N LEU A 880 -58.81 15.88 -16.34
CA LEU A 880 -59.65 14.99 -15.54
C LEU A 880 -60.98 15.66 -15.22
N THR A 881 -62.06 14.88 -15.07
CA THR A 881 -63.29 15.39 -14.44
C THR A 881 -63.27 15.19 -12.94
N GLU A 882 -64.14 15.92 -12.23
CA GLU A 882 -64.41 15.69 -10.81
C GLU A 882 -64.79 14.22 -10.50
N ALA A 883 -65.44 13.52 -11.44
CA ALA A 883 -65.74 12.10 -11.31
C ALA A 883 -64.46 11.25 -11.31
N ASP A 884 -63.50 11.56 -12.19
CA ASP A 884 -62.22 10.86 -12.26
C ASP A 884 -61.37 11.09 -11.00
N VAL A 885 -61.31 12.33 -10.50
CA VAL A 885 -60.58 12.67 -9.25
C VAL A 885 -61.16 11.90 -8.05
N ARG A 886 -62.49 11.86 -7.94
CA ARG A 886 -63.16 11.08 -6.89
C ARG A 886 -62.87 9.58 -7.02
N GLU A 887 -62.86 9.06 -8.23
CA GLU A 887 -62.56 7.65 -8.50
C GLU A 887 -61.13 7.28 -8.09
N VAL A 888 -60.14 8.12 -8.40
CA VAL A 888 -58.73 7.90 -8.02
C VAL A 888 -58.56 7.91 -6.50
N LEU A 889 -59.15 8.87 -5.79
CA LEU A 889 -58.94 9.04 -4.34
C LEU A 889 -59.77 8.08 -3.47
N ARG A 890 -60.98 7.71 -3.90
CA ARG A 890 -61.91 6.90 -3.07
C ARG A 890 -62.03 5.45 -3.55
N GLY A 891 -61.53 5.16 -4.74
CA GLY A 891 -61.78 3.90 -5.44
C GLY A 891 -63.22 3.84 -5.93
N THR A 892 -63.45 3.18 -7.06
CA THR A 892 -64.80 2.96 -7.55
C THR A 892 -65.52 1.99 -6.60
N THR A 893 -66.50 2.50 -5.84
CA THR A 893 -67.51 1.65 -5.16
C THR A 893 -68.48 0.99 -6.15
N ALA A 894 -68.20 1.04 -7.46
CA ALA A 894 -69.12 0.60 -8.52
C ALA A 894 -69.54 -0.88 -8.38
N ARG A 895 -68.69 -1.77 -7.84
CA ARG A 895 -69.11 -3.15 -7.54
C ARG A 895 -70.01 -3.27 -6.30
N ALA A 896 -69.94 -2.33 -5.35
CA ALA A 896 -70.87 -2.29 -4.21
C ALA A 896 -72.23 -1.69 -4.61
N VAL A 897 -72.27 -0.79 -5.61
CA VAL A 897 -73.53 -0.23 -6.13
C VAL A 897 -74.23 -1.24 -7.05
N GLU A 898 -73.53 -1.97 -7.92
CA GLU A 898 -74.15 -3.05 -8.71
C GLU A 898 -74.61 -4.25 -7.86
N GLY A 899 -73.97 -4.50 -6.72
CA GLY A 899 -74.45 -5.46 -5.73
C GLY A 899 -75.67 -4.97 -4.96
N ALA A 900 -75.66 -3.71 -4.51
CA ALA A 900 -76.78 -3.12 -3.76
C ALA A 900 -78.02 -2.89 -4.63
N GLU A 901 -77.88 -2.56 -5.92
CA GLU A 901 -79.00 -2.43 -6.86
C GLU A 901 -79.59 -3.79 -7.26
N ARG A 902 -78.78 -4.88 -7.27
CA ARG A 902 -79.30 -6.25 -7.44
C ARG A 902 -79.94 -6.82 -6.18
N SER A 903 -79.55 -6.36 -4.99
CA SER A 903 -80.20 -6.72 -3.73
C SER A 903 -81.46 -5.91 -3.44
N ALA A 904 -81.54 -4.65 -3.89
CA ALA A 904 -82.71 -3.79 -3.71
C ALA A 904 -83.83 -4.00 -4.75
N SER A 905 -83.63 -4.85 -5.76
CA SER A 905 -84.69 -5.27 -6.69
C SER A 905 -85.27 -6.67 -6.38
N ALA A 906 -84.91 -7.25 -5.23
CA ALA A 906 -85.32 -8.59 -4.81
C ALA A 906 -86.06 -8.65 -3.46
N ASP A 907 -86.50 -7.50 -2.93
CA ASP A 907 -87.43 -7.39 -1.79
C ASP A 907 -88.63 -6.48 -2.14
#